data_AF-A0A915A979-F1
#
_entry.id   AF-A0A915A979-F1
#
_cell.length_a   1.000
_cell.length_b   1.000
_cell.length_c   1.000
_cell.angle_alpha   90.00
_cell.angle_beta   90.00
_cell.angle_gamma   90.00
#
_symmetry.space_group_name_H-M   'P 1'
#
loop_
_entity.id
_entity.type
_entity.pdbx_description
1 polymer ?
#
loop_
_entity_poly.entity_id
_entity_poly.type
_entity_poly.pdbx_seq_one_letter_code
_entity_poly.pdbx_strand_id
1 'polypeptide(L)'
;MDASGKILWAKHSEMQQANLKTLDPAVLEQAQDGERLSLSVKDMGSCEIYPQTLAHNSNGRFVVACGDGEYIVYTAMALRNKAFGSGLEFVWSTDPSEYAVRESATTIKLFKNFKEVCTLRPDVVMEGIEGGPLVAARAANSLCFYDWETGSLIRRIEIAARHVYWSDSGEMVAITGEDSFYILKYNKEAVENANPAEVTADGVEDAFDVIGEQQENVKTAIWVGDCFIFTTSLNRLNYYVGGEIVTIAHLDRPLYLLGYMPKESRLYLCDKDHNFLSYRLLLSVLEYQTAVMRRDFDTADKVLSTIPRDQRTRVAHFLEKQGFKKQALAVSQDPEHRFELALSLGELQLAYELAVVADSEEKWGQLSQAATLRSELMLAAQCLGRAHDYGGLLLLATSAGSAHLLSKLASDSLASSKNNVAFLSYFLLGNVDKCLDVLISTDRIPEAAFFARTYCPSQINRVVSLWKEKSSNGVIDGQRNVGESLADPQNYENLFSGYTDSLKAEQFLRQLSRLPIPANAHAPTNAQRNILEEMVEAEKSGALVFREDGSAVLGSVTGPRDDFGPTLKNAGKPSDTVERMHLSDAPPSKEQKSALGAIANGVQLPPTTSEPEATILEESRGLSPKTRKRSVSPPDIRRSTSPTQRGADEHTDFTSEHIYSSQTSQMQVPHGPDVVQERARPDIVPASGGPDVVGHVGISQPQVVQDAEGGMHWSDDEQFTDDGDINIEDLNLDEDD
;
A
#
# COMPACT_ATOMS: atom_id res chain seq x y z
N MET A 1 -16.35 -38.89 -0.04
CA MET A 1 -15.27 -39.83 -0.43
C MET A 1 -14.90 -40.70 0.76
N ASP A 2 -14.10 -41.76 0.63
CA ASP A 2 -13.46 -42.39 1.80
C ASP A 2 -12.07 -41.80 2.07
N ALA A 3 -11.57 -41.89 3.31
CA ALA A 3 -10.24 -41.39 3.70
C ALA A 3 -9.06 -42.11 3.01
N SER A 4 -9.35 -43.13 2.16
CA SER A 4 -8.37 -43.82 1.34
C SER A 4 -8.37 -43.35 -0.12
N GLY A 5 -9.18 -42.35 -0.50
CA GLY A 5 -9.25 -41.80 -1.85
C GLY A 5 -10.23 -42.52 -2.78
N LYS A 6 -11.09 -43.41 -2.26
CA LYS A 6 -12.15 -44.03 -3.07
C LYS A 6 -13.36 -43.11 -3.14
N ILE A 7 -13.80 -42.83 -4.37
CA ILE A 7 -15.05 -42.12 -4.65
C ILE A 7 -16.05 -43.18 -5.11
N LEU A 8 -17.26 -43.15 -4.56
CA LEU A 8 -18.38 -43.98 -4.99
C LEU A 8 -19.57 -43.05 -5.24
N TRP A 9 -20.26 -43.25 -6.35
CA TRP A 9 -21.51 -42.56 -6.67
C TRP A 9 -22.48 -43.54 -7.30
N ALA A 10 -23.73 -43.10 -7.44
CA ALA A 10 -24.75 -43.81 -8.19
C ALA A 10 -25.19 -42.96 -9.39
N LYS A 11 -25.55 -43.64 -10.48
CA LYS A 11 -26.20 -43.04 -11.64
C LYS A 11 -27.52 -43.77 -11.84
N HIS A 12 -28.61 -43.19 -11.32
CA HIS A 12 -29.83 -43.94 -11.00
C HIS A 12 -29.48 -45.10 -10.03
N SER A 13 -29.82 -46.35 -10.35
CA SER A 13 -29.45 -47.52 -9.55
C SER A 13 -28.05 -48.09 -9.86
N GLU A 14 -27.33 -47.61 -10.88
CA GLU A 14 -26.00 -48.14 -11.23
C GLU A 14 -24.91 -47.55 -10.33
N MET A 15 -24.20 -48.40 -9.59
CA MET A 15 -23.15 -48.01 -8.65
C MET A 15 -21.78 -48.00 -9.33
N GLN A 16 -21.09 -46.85 -9.29
CA GLN A 16 -19.79 -46.65 -9.93
C GLN A 16 -18.73 -46.19 -8.92
N GLN A 17 -17.50 -46.66 -9.10
CA GLN A 17 -16.36 -46.36 -8.24
C GLN A 17 -15.19 -45.77 -9.04
N ALA A 18 -14.50 -44.81 -8.44
CA ALA A 18 -13.16 -44.39 -8.83
C ALA A 18 -12.22 -44.39 -7.62
N ASN A 19 -10.91 -44.34 -7.87
CA ASN A 19 -9.89 -44.29 -6.82
C ASN A 19 -8.82 -43.26 -7.20
N LEU A 20 -8.68 -42.19 -6.42
CA LEU A 20 -7.70 -41.13 -6.69
C LEU A 20 -6.26 -41.65 -6.73
N LYS A 21 -5.96 -42.75 -6.01
CA LYS A 21 -4.63 -43.38 -5.98
C LYS A 21 -4.24 -44.13 -7.26
N THR A 22 -5.08 -44.13 -8.30
CA THR A 22 -4.68 -44.58 -9.66
C THR A 22 -4.22 -43.45 -10.57
N LEU A 23 -4.28 -42.19 -10.12
CA LEU A 23 -3.62 -41.08 -10.78
C LEU A 23 -2.10 -41.14 -10.57
N ASP A 24 -1.33 -40.70 -11.57
CA ASP A 24 0.11 -40.53 -11.44
C ASP A 24 0.40 -39.28 -10.57
N PRO A 25 1.16 -39.41 -9.45
CA PRO A 25 1.53 -38.27 -8.62
C PRO A 25 2.24 -37.15 -9.39
N ALA A 26 3.03 -37.47 -10.42
CA ALA A 26 3.74 -36.45 -11.22
C ALA A 26 2.79 -35.60 -12.08
N VAL A 27 1.71 -36.21 -12.58
CA VAL A 27 0.64 -35.48 -13.29
C VAL A 27 -0.14 -34.63 -12.30
N LEU A 28 -0.44 -35.18 -11.11
CA LEU A 28 -1.20 -34.48 -10.07
C LEU A 28 -0.41 -33.32 -9.42
N GLU A 29 0.92 -33.40 -9.36
CA GLU A 29 1.76 -32.29 -8.91
C GLU A 29 1.73 -31.12 -9.92
N GLN A 30 1.69 -31.42 -11.21
CA GLN A 30 1.66 -30.43 -12.31
C GLN A 30 0.26 -29.91 -12.66
N ALA A 31 -0.81 -30.64 -12.28
CA ALA A 31 -2.20 -30.29 -12.59
C ALA A 31 -2.59 -28.91 -12.02
N GLN A 32 -3.31 -28.12 -12.82
CA GLN A 32 -3.75 -26.80 -12.40
C GLN A 32 -4.94 -26.87 -11.44
N ASP A 33 -5.11 -25.82 -10.62
CA ASP A 33 -6.23 -25.73 -9.68
C ASP A 33 -7.53 -25.48 -10.45
N GLY A 34 -8.51 -26.36 -10.29
CA GLY A 34 -9.72 -26.41 -11.12
C GLY A 34 -9.60 -27.26 -12.39
N GLU A 35 -8.47 -27.95 -12.62
CA GLU A 35 -8.34 -28.89 -13.74
C GLU A 35 -9.20 -30.16 -13.51
N ARG A 36 -9.80 -30.68 -14.59
CA ARG A 36 -10.62 -31.90 -14.57
C ARG A 36 -9.73 -33.15 -14.52
N LEU A 37 -9.91 -33.97 -13.51
CA LEU A 37 -9.22 -35.25 -13.33
C LEU A 37 -9.82 -36.34 -14.24
N SER A 38 -8.94 -37.03 -14.98
CA SER A 38 -9.30 -38.21 -15.78
C SER A 38 -9.20 -39.48 -14.92
N LEU A 39 -10.26 -39.79 -14.16
CA LEU A 39 -10.32 -41.00 -13.32
C LEU A 39 -10.75 -42.24 -14.12
N SER A 40 -10.15 -43.40 -13.82
CA SER A 40 -10.64 -44.69 -14.28
C SER A 40 -11.88 -45.12 -13.49
N VAL A 41 -13.05 -44.99 -14.13
CA VAL A 41 -14.33 -45.46 -13.58
C VAL A 41 -14.41 -46.99 -13.66
N LYS A 42 -14.91 -47.60 -12.58
CA LYS A 42 -15.17 -49.03 -12.48
C LYS A 42 -16.60 -49.25 -11.98
N ASP A 43 -17.39 -49.96 -12.77
CA ASP A 43 -18.74 -50.35 -12.37
C ASP A 43 -18.70 -51.41 -11.25
N MET A 44 -19.60 -51.27 -10.27
CA MET A 44 -19.64 -52.12 -9.07
C MET A 44 -20.87 -53.03 -9.02
N GLY A 45 -21.90 -52.74 -9.82
CA GLY A 45 -23.19 -53.44 -9.84
C GLY A 45 -24.36 -52.46 -9.72
N SER A 46 -25.59 -52.97 -9.61
CA SER A 46 -26.78 -52.18 -9.29
C SER A 46 -27.08 -52.20 -7.79
N CYS A 47 -27.57 -51.09 -7.25
CA CYS A 47 -28.26 -51.05 -5.97
C CYS A 47 -29.67 -51.64 -6.11
N GLU A 48 -30.24 -52.15 -5.01
CA GLU A 48 -31.59 -52.75 -4.97
C GLU A 48 -32.70 -51.68 -4.80
N ILE A 49 -32.36 -50.51 -4.27
CA ILE A 49 -33.21 -49.32 -4.10
C ILE A 49 -32.73 -48.16 -5.00
N TYR A 50 -33.44 -47.04 -5.07
CA TYR A 50 -32.92 -45.81 -5.68
C TYR A 50 -32.13 -44.99 -4.64
N PRO A 51 -30.78 -44.94 -4.72
CA PRO A 51 -29.96 -44.27 -3.70
C PRO A 51 -30.12 -42.75 -3.77
N GLN A 52 -30.69 -42.17 -2.71
CA GLN A 52 -30.78 -40.72 -2.52
C GLN A 52 -29.55 -40.19 -1.76
N THR A 53 -29.01 -40.98 -0.83
CA THR A 53 -27.74 -40.70 -0.14
C THR A 53 -26.77 -41.89 -0.18
N LEU A 54 -25.47 -41.59 -0.18
CA LEU A 54 -24.37 -42.57 -0.18
C LEU A 54 -23.27 -42.13 0.79
N ALA A 55 -23.02 -42.91 1.84
CA ALA A 55 -22.00 -42.60 2.84
C ALA A 55 -21.13 -43.82 3.17
N HIS A 56 -19.81 -43.68 3.07
CA HIS A 56 -18.86 -44.65 3.63
C HIS A 56 -18.83 -44.52 5.15
N ASN A 57 -18.61 -45.62 5.87
CA ASN A 57 -18.28 -45.55 7.29
C ASN A 57 -16.86 -44.98 7.49
N SER A 58 -16.52 -44.56 8.71
CA SER A 58 -15.26 -43.86 9.02
C SER A 58 -13.97 -44.59 8.59
N ASN A 59 -13.98 -45.93 8.48
CA ASN A 59 -12.84 -46.72 7.98
C ASN A 59 -12.95 -47.20 6.52
N GLY A 60 -13.96 -46.77 5.75
CA GLY A 60 -14.11 -47.08 4.32
C GLY A 60 -14.35 -48.57 4.00
N ARG A 61 -14.73 -49.39 4.99
CA ARG A 61 -15.01 -50.83 4.84
C ARG A 61 -16.43 -51.10 4.38
N PHE A 62 -17.37 -50.27 4.86
CA PHE A 62 -18.79 -50.34 4.53
C PHE A 62 -19.23 -49.05 3.85
N VAL A 63 -20.30 -49.17 3.08
CA VAL A 63 -20.99 -48.03 2.47
C VAL A 63 -22.49 -48.27 2.59
N VAL A 64 -23.24 -47.25 2.98
CA VAL A 64 -24.70 -47.29 2.97
C VAL A 64 -25.23 -46.66 1.68
N ALA A 65 -26.30 -47.24 1.15
CA ALA A 65 -27.25 -46.55 0.28
C ALA A 65 -28.55 -46.37 1.07
N CYS A 66 -29.15 -45.19 1.02
CA CYS A 66 -30.45 -44.91 1.63
C CYS A 66 -31.31 -44.11 0.65
N GLY A 67 -32.60 -44.42 0.62
CA GLY A 67 -33.57 -43.91 -0.35
C GLY A 67 -34.86 -44.72 -0.31
N ASP A 68 -35.94 -44.18 -0.87
CA ASP A 68 -37.25 -44.82 -0.97
C ASP A 68 -37.89 -45.26 0.38
N GLY A 69 -37.36 -44.76 1.51
CA GLY A 69 -37.77 -45.14 2.87
C GLY A 69 -37.01 -46.34 3.44
N GLU A 70 -35.99 -46.84 2.75
CA GLU A 70 -35.14 -47.95 3.17
C GLU A 70 -33.65 -47.56 3.20
N TYR A 71 -32.85 -48.36 3.90
CA TYR A 71 -31.39 -48.32 3.85
C TYR A 71 -30.81 -49.72 3.64
N ILE A 72 -29.69 -49.79 2.92
CA ILE A 72 -28.91 -51.02 2.72
C ILE A 72 -27.43 -50.71 2.94
N VAL A 73 -26.82 -51.41 3.89
CA VAL A 73 -25.37 -51.37 4.13
C VAL A 73 -24.70 -52.48 3.34
N TYR A 74 -23.73 -52.09 2.51
CA TYR A 74 -22.93 -52.95 1.66
C TYR A 74 -21.44 -52.96 2.07
N THR A 75 -20.68 -53.98 1.65
CA THR A 75 -19.20 -53.96 1.71
C THR A 75 -18.62 -53.12 0.56
N ALA A 76 -17.86 -52.07 0.86
CA ALA A 76 -17.40 -51.07 -0.11
C ALA A 76 -16.49 -51.62 -1.24
N MET A 77 -15.91 -52.82 -1.06
CA MET A 77 -15.08 -53.48 -2.08
C MET A 77 -15.85 -54.32 -3.12
N ALA A 78 -17.08 -54.73 -2.83
CA ALA A 78 -17.77 -55.78 -3.61
C ALA A 78 -19.31 -55.76 -3.49
N LEU A 79 -19.88 -54.66 -3.00
CA LEU A 79 -21.31 -54.42 -2.77
C LEU A 79 -22.10 -55.61 -2.19
N ARG A 80 -21.53 -56.32 -1.20
CA ARG A 80 -22.24 -57.43 -0.54
C ARG A 80 -23.07 -56.88 0.61
N ASN A 81 -24.38 -57.11 0.59
CA ASN A 81 -25.32 -56.71 1.64
C ASN A 81 -24.85 -57.23 3.03
N LYS A 82 -25.01 -56.40 4.06
CA LYS A 82 -24.63 -56.66 5.46
C LYS A 82 -25.72 -56.36 6.48
N ALA A 83 -26.50 -55.32 6.25
CA ALA A 83 -27.68 -54.97 7.01
C ALA A 83 -28.62 -54.18 6.08
N PHE A 84 -29.91 -54.24 6.36
CA PHE A 84 -30.94 -53.48 5.66
C PHE A 84 -32.12 -53.23 6.60
N GLY A 85 -32.95 -52.24 6.30
CA GLY A 85 -34.15 -51.94 7.07
C GLY A 85 -34.84 -50.66 6.60
N SER A 86 -35.96 -50.33 7.26
CA SER A 86 -36.67 -49.07 7.08
C SER A 86 -35.89 -47.90 7.69
N GLY A 87 -35.77 -46.80 6.94
CA GLY A 87 -35.09 -45.59 7.36
C GLY A 87 -35.27 -44.47 6.33
N LEU A 88 -35.67 -43.28 6.81
CA LEU A 88 -35.72 -42.07 6.01
C LEU A 88 -34.30 -41.52 5.76
N GLU A 89 -33.42 -41.69 6.76
CA GLU A 89 -32.01 -41.29 6.75
C GLU A 89 -31.17 -42.26 7.56
N PHE A 90 -29.87 -42.27 7.27
CA PHE A 90 -28.85 -43.08 7.93
C PHE A 90 -27.58 -42.23 8.11
N VAL A 91 -26.96 -42.28 9.29
CA VAL A 91 -25.66 -41.65 9.57
C VAL A 91 -24.71 -42.58 10.31
N TRP A 92 -23.41 -42.46 10.04
CA TRP A 92 -22.37 -43.22 10.73
C TRP A 92 -21.90 -42.49 12.00
N SER A 93 -21.54 -43.25 13.03
CA SER A 93 -20.73 -42.77 14.16
C SER A 93 -19.27 -42.54 13.70
N THR A 94 -18.49 -41.85 14.53
CA THR A 94 -17.03 -41.90 14.43
C THR A 94 -16.52 -43.34 14.62
N ASP A 95 -17.15 -44.15 15.48
CA ASP A 95 -16.87 -45.58 15.58
C ASP A 95 -17.32 -46.32 14.29
N PRO A 96 -16.43 -47.03 13.57
CA PRO A 96 -16.77 -47.66 12.31
C PRO A 96 -17.79 -48.82 12.38
N SER A 97 -18.21 -49.22 13.59
CA SER A 97 -19.18 -50.29 13.86
C SER A 97 -20.55 -49.77 14.30
N GLU A 98 -20.71 -48.45 14.47
CA GLU A 98 -21.93 -47.80 14.94
C GLU A 98 -22.61 -46.92 13.89
N TYR A 99 -23.94 -46.88 13.93
CA TYR A 99 -24.74 -46.03 13.06
C TYR A 99 -26.12 -45.72 13.66
N ALA A 100 -26.71 -44.61 13.22
CA ALA A 100 -28.07 -44.19 13.58
C ALA A 100 -28.97 -44.18 12.33
N VAL A 101 -30.24 -44.54 12.51
CA VAL A 101 -31.25 -44.55 11.46
C VAL A 101 -32.49 -43.79 11.92
N ARG A 102 -32.94 -42.80 11.14
CA ARG A 102 -34.20 -42.09 11.38
C ARG A 102 -35.35 -42.88 10.76
N GLU A 103 -35.95 -43.78 11.54
CA GLU A 103 -37.07 -44.63 11.10
C GLU A 103 -38.37 -43.82 10.94
N SER A 104 -38.55 -42.77 11.75
CA SER A 104 -39.64 -41.81 11.62
C SER A 104 -39.19 -40.42 12.09
N ALA A 105 -40.01 -39.40 11.87
CA ALA A 105 -39.76 -38.06 12.42
C ALA A 105 -39.81 -37.98 13.97
N THR A 106 -40.09 -39.09 14.68
CA THR A 106 -40.05 -39.19 16.15
C THR A 106 -39.30 -40.42 16.66
N THR A 107 -38.62 -41.16 15.78
CA THR A 107 -37.92 -42.41 16.12
C THR A 107 -36.53 -42.44 15.47
N ILE A 108 -35.48 -42.47 16.28
CA ILE A 108 -34.10 -42.69 15.81
C ILE A 108 -33.57 -43.95 16.49
N LYS A 109 -33.11 -44.93 15.71
CA LYS A 109 -32.55 -46.19 16.21
C LYS A 109 -31.03 -46.17 16.13
N LEU A 110 -30.37 -46.53 17.23
CA LEU A 110 -28.92 -46.65 17.33
C LEU A 110 -28.51 -48.12 17.26
N PHE A 111 -27.53 -48.41 16.40
CA PHE A 111 -27.04 -49.75 16.14
C PHE A 111 -25.54 -49.85 16.40
N LYS A 112 -25.10 -50.93 17.07
CA LYS A 112 -23.68 -51.27 17.26
C LYS A 112 -23.45 -52.68 16.71
N ASN A 113 -22.46 -52.85 15.83
CA ASN A 113 -22.17 -54.12 15.13
C ASN A 113 -23.40 -54.74 14.42
N PHE A 114 -24.20 -53.90 13.75
CA PHE A 114 -25.43 -54.28 13.02
C PHE A 114 -26.55 -54.88 13.88
N LYS A 115 -26.60 -54.54 15.17
CA LYS A 115 -27.72 -54.85 16.07
C LYS A 115 -28.23 -53.57 16.71
N GLU A 116 -29.54 -53.44 16.86
CA GLU A 116 -30.15 -52.33 17.60
C GLU A 116 -29.71 -52.41 19.08
N VAL A 117 -29.32 -51.28 19.65
CA VAL A 117 -28.88 -51.14 21.05
C VAL A 117 -29.79 -50.18 21.81
N CYS A 118 -30.19 -49.08 21.16
CA CYS A 118 -31.07 -48.06 21.75
C CYS A 118 -32.06 -47.52 20.70
N THR A 119 -33.25 -47.14 21.15
CA THR A 119 -34.22 -46.36 20.37
C THR A 119 -34.41 -45.02 21.08
N LEU A 120 -33.96 -43.93 20.45
CA LEU A 120 -34.25 -42.57 20.88
C LEU A 120 -35.68 -42.19 20.45
N ARG A 121 -36.36 -41.44 21.31
CA ARG A 121 -37.67 -40.84 21.04
C ARG A 121 -37.63 -39.35 21.39
N PRO A 122 -37.17 -38.49 20.48
CA PRO A 122 -37.25 -37.05 20.66
C PRO A 122 -38.69 -36.60 20.91
N ASP A 123 -38.83 -35.57 21.74
CA ASP A 123 -40.07 -34.86 22.04
C ASP A 123 -40.48 -33.89 20.92
N VAL A 124 -39.51 -33.43 20.13
CA VAL A 124 -39.69 -32.56 18.95
C VAL A 124 -39.68 -33.40 17.66
N VAL A 125 -40.42 -32.95 16.64
CA VAL A 125 -40.45 -33.57 15.31
C VAL A 125 -39.12 -33.34 14.59
N MET A 126 -38.38 -34.41 14.30
CA MET A 126 -37.06 -34.38 13.66
C MET A 126 -37.17 -34.36 12.13
N GLU A 127 -36.66 -33.30 11.53
CA GLU A 127 -36.53 -33.12 10.08
C GLU A 127 -35.35 -33.90 9.50
N GLY A 128 -34.26 -34.06 10.25
CA GLY A 128 -33.11 -34.85 9.83
C GLY A 128 -32.14 -35.25 10.95
N ILE A 129 -31.15 -36.09 10.63
CA ILE A 129 -30.02 -36.45 11.51
C ILE A 129 -28.67 -36.26 10.80
N GLU A 130 -27.62 -35.99 11.59
CA GLU A 130 -26.21 -35.90 11.18
C GLU A 130 -25.34 -36.73 12.15
N GLY A 131 -24.23 -37.28 11.63
CA GLY A 131 -23.33 -38.17 12.38
C GLY A 131 -22.13 -37.46 13.03
N GLY A 132 -21.25 -38.23 13.68
CA GLY A 132 -20.04 -37.73 14.34
C GLY A 132 -19.81 -38.33 15.74
N PRO A 133 -19.10 -37.61 16.64
CA PRO A 133 -18.89 -38.01 18.04
C PRO A 133 -20.16 -38.10 18.87
N LEU A 134 -21.24 -37.43 18.44
CA LEU A 134 -22.59 -37.47 19.00
C LEU A 134 -23.59 -37.60 17.84
N VAL A 135 -24.80 -38.10 18.13
CA VAL A 135 -25.92 -38.11 17.19
C VAL A 135 -26.56 -36.72 17.20
N ALA A 136 -26.42 -35.97 16.11
CA ALA A 136 -27.03 -34.66 15.97
C ALA A 136 -28.41 -34.81 15.29
N ALA A 137 -29.50 -34.48 16.00
CA ALA A 137 -30.86 -34.56 15.48
C ALA A 137 -31.44 -33.17 15.29
N ARG A 138 -31.89 -32.87 14.07
CA ARG A 138 -32.27 -31.53 13.59
C ARG A 138 -33.79 -31.41 13.45
N ALA A 139 -34.34 -30.31 13.94
CA ALA A 139 -35.71 -29.86 13.74
C ALA A 139 -35.72 -28.37 13.39
N ALA A 140 -36.84 -27.86 12.87
CA ALA A 140 -37.00 -26.51 12.32
C ALA A 140 -36.26 -25.39 13.08
N ASN A 141 -36.40 -25.34 14.41
CA ASN A 141 -35.77 -24.34 15.29
C ASN A 141 -34.94 -24.97 16.43
N SER A 142 -34.57 -26.25 16.34
CA SER A 142 -33.91 -26.96 17.45
C SER A 142 -32.92 -28.03 16.96
N LEU A 143 -31.74 -28.04 17.55
CA LEU A 143 -30.70 -29.05 17.36
C LEU A 143 -30.46 -29.80 18.68
N CYS A 144 -30.72 -31.11 18.71
CA CYS A 144 -30.49 -31.97 19.86
C CYS A 144 -29.29 -32.88 19.62
N PHE A 145 -28.27 -32.83 20.48
CA PHE A 145 -27.16 -33.76 20.48
C PHE A 145 -27.38 -34.88 21.49
N TYR A 146 -27.33 -36.14 21.03
CA TYR A 146 -27.47 -37.34 21.88
C TYR A 146 -26.18 -38.16 21.90
N ASP A 147 -25.89 -38.78 23.04
CA ASP A 147 -24.78 -39.74 23.17
C ASP A 147 -25.10 -41.10 22.52
N TRP A 148 -24.08 -41.72 21.91
CA TRP A 148 -24.17 -42.99 21.19
C TRP A 148 -24.35 -44.21 22.11
N GLU A 149 -23.76 -44.20 23.32
CA GLU A 149 -23.78 -45.39 24.20
C GLU A 149 -25.00 -45.41 25.12
N THR A 150 -25.37 -44.27 25.69
CA THR A 150 -26.50 -44.12 26.63
C THR A 150 -27.81 -43.70 25.97
N GLY A 151 -27.75 -43.01 24.82
CA GLY A 151 -28.91 -42.35 24.22
C GLY A 151 -29.42 -41.14 25.00
N SER A 152 -28.66 -40.61 25.96
CA SER A 152 -29.01 -39.41 26.73
C SER A 152 -28.88 -38.13 25.89
N LEU A 153 -29.68 -37.11 26.20
CA LEU A 153 -29.57 -35.78 25.61
C LEU A 153 -28.40 -35.04 26.27
N ILE A 154 -27.39 -34.68 25.48
CA ILE A 154 -26.19 -33.98 25.95
C ILE A 154 -26.40 -32.46 25.94
N ARG A 155 -26.96 -31.92 24.84
CA ARG A 155 -27.37 -30.51 24.73
C ARG A 155 -28.49 -30.36 23.71
N ARG A 156 -29.46 -29.49 24.01
CA ARG A 156 -30.34 -28.86 23.01
C ARG A 156 -29.85 -27.43 22.75
N ILE A 157 -29.80 -27.03 21.48
CA ILE A 157 -29.48 -25.67 21.03
C ILE A 157 -30.65 -25.17 20.18
N GLU A 158 -31.18 -23.98 20.49
CA GLU A 158 -32.28 -23.35 19.74
C GLU A 158 -31.74 -22.73 18.43
N ILE A 159 -31.60 -23.55 17.40
CA ILE A 159 -31.05 -23.14 16.10
C ILE A 159 -31.69 -23.91 14.94
N ALA A 160 -31.97 -23.19 13.84
CA ALA A 160 -32.42 -23.74 12.56
C ALA A 160 -31.24 -24.38 11.79
N ALA A 161 -30.78 -25.54 12.25
CA ALA A 161 -29.63 -26.23 11.69
C ALA A 161 -29.96 -26.98 10.38
N ARG A 162 -29.31 -26.60 9.28
CA ARG A 162 -29.37 -27.25 7.97
C ARG A 162 -28.47 -28.49 7.90
N HIS A 163 -27.20 -28.35 8.29
CA HIS A 163 -26.21 -29.43 8.39
C HIS A 163 -25.26 -29.19 9.57
N VAL A 164 -24.68 -30.28 10.08
CA VAL A 164 -23.71 -30.27 11.18
C VAL A 164 -22.44 -31.02 10.75
N TYR A 165 -21.29 -30.38 10.84
CA TYR A 165 -20.00 -30.94 10.44
C TYR A 165 -19.04 -30.96 11.62
N TRP A 166 -18.55 -32.15 12.00
CA TRP A 166 -17.57 -32.33 13.07
C TRP A 166 -16.13 -32.41 12.55
N SER A 167 -15.16 -31.96 13.36
CA SER A 167 -13.74 -32.16 13.08
C SER A 167 -13.31 -33.62 13.25
N ASP A 168 -12.20 -34.01 12.63
CA ASP A 168 -11.59 -35.34 12.79
C ASP A 168 -11.18 -35.63 14.25
N SER A 169 -10.95 -34.59 15.07
CA SER A 169 -10.69 -34.71 16.51
C SER A 169 -11.95 -34.90 17.35
N GLY A 170 -13.12 -34.53 16.83
CA GLY A 170 -14.38 -34.47 17.58
C GLY A 170 -14.47 -33.34 18.61
N GLU A 171 -13.47 -32.47 18.71
CA GLU A 171 -13.44 -31.33 19.63
C GLU A 171 -14.14 -30.08 19.09
N MET A 172 -14.37 -30.02 17.77
CA MET A 172 -14.92 -28.85 17.08
C MET A 172 -16.12 -29.25 16.22
N VAL A 173 -17.15 -28.41 16.18
CA VAL A 173 -18.33 -28.60 15.34
C VAL A 173 -18.72 -27.31 14.64
N ALA A 174 -19.11 -27.43 13.37
CA ALA A 174 -19.72 -26.36 12.59
C ALA A 174 -21.21 -26.66 12.41
N ILE A 175 -22.08 -25.79 12.94
CA ILE A 175 -23.52 -25.83 12.71
C ILE A 175 -23.82 -24.81 11.60
N THR A 176 -24.35 -25.29 10.47
CA THR A 176 -24.68 -24.44 9.32
C THR A 176 -26.20 -24.23 9.25
N GLY A 177 -26.63 -22.97 9.13
CA GLY A 177 -28.03 -22.59 8.93
C GLY A 177 -28.37 -22.40 7.45
N GLU A 178 -29.22 -21.42 7.15
CA GLU A 178 -29.48 -21.00 5.76
C GLU A 178 -28.39 -20.06 5.23
N ASP A 179 -28.14 -18.93 5.91
CA ASP A 179 -27.19 -17.88 5.48
C ASP A 179 -26.06 -17.58 6.49
N SER A 180 -25.97 -18.32 7.60
CA SER A 180 -24.88 -18.24 8.57
C SER A 180 -24.38 -19.62 9.01
N PHE A 181 -23.19 -19.66 9.60
CA PHE A 181 -22.69 -20.82 10.32
C PHE A 181 -22.01 -20.43 11.64
N TYR A 182 -22.07 -21.35 12.60
CA TYR A 182 -21.55 -21.20 13.95
C TYR A 182 -20.49 -22.28 14.18
N ILE A 183 -19.35 -21.87 14.73
CA ILE A 183 -18.28 -22.78 15.14
C ILE A 183 -18.28 -22.88 16.66
N LEU A 184 -18.42 -24.11 17.17
CA LEU A 184 -18.47 -24.41 18.59
C LEU A 184 -17.38 -25.44 18.96
N LYS A 185 -16.89 -25.36 20.20
CA LYS A 185 -16.06 -26.38 20.84
C LYS A 185 -16.96 -27.38 21.56
N TYR A 186 -16.63 -28.66 21.56
CA TYR A 186 -17.29 -29.68 22.37
C TYR A 186 -16.42 -30.04 23.60
N ASN A 187 -16.97 -29.82 24.79
CA ASN A 187 -16.30 -30.06 26.07
C ASN A 187 -16.69 -31.42 26.64
N LYS A 188 -16.14 -32.50 26.07
CA LYS A 188 -16.43 -33.86 26.53
C LYS A 188 -16.20 -34.05 28.05
N GLU A 189 -15.14 -33.46 28.60
CA GLU A 189 -14.85 -33.54 30.05
C GLU A 189 -15.93 -32.85 30.91
N ALA A 190 -16.57 -31.78 30.43
CA ALA A 190 -17.67 -31.13 31.15
C ALA A 190 -18.90 -32.04 31.20
N VAL A 191 -19.18 -32.77 30.11
CA VAL A 191 -20.26 -33.77 30.04
C VAL A 191 -19.99 -34.96 30.96
N GLU A 192 -18.77 -35.51 30.97
CA GLU A 192 -18.42 -36.66 31.82
C GLU A 192 -18.36 -36.33 33.33
N ASN A 193 -18.09 -35.07 33.70
CA ASN A 193 -18.07 -34.60 35.09
C ASN A 193 -19.36 -33.87 35.51
N ALA A 194 -20.38 -33.76 34.65
CA ALA A 194 -21.60 -33.02 34.93
C ALA A 194 -22.34 -33.56 36.16
N ASN A 195 -22.66 -32.67 37.10
CA ASN A 195 -23.45 -33.03 38.28
C ASN A 195 -24.90 -33.35 37.85
N PRO A 196 -25.47 -34.54 38.16
CA PRO A 196 -26.83 -34.89 37.78
C PRO A 196 -27.94 -33.96 38.32
N ALA A 197 -27.63 -33.07 39.27
CA ALA A 197 -28.54 -32.03 39.76
C ALA A 197 -28.51 -30.73 38.93
N GLU A 198 -27.51 -30.53 38.08
CA GLU A 198 -27.31 -29.34 37.24
C GLU A 198 -27.69 -29.58 35.76
N VAL A 199 -27.93 -30.85 35.37
CA VAL A 199 -28.44 -31.20 34.03
C VAL A 199 -29.86 -30.66 33.86
N THR A 200 -30.03 -29.74 32.90
CA THR A 200 -31.31 -29.11 32.59
C THR A 200 -32.17 -29.98 31.66
N ALA A 201 -33.40 -29.54 31.37
CA ALA A 201 -34.23 -30.15 30.32
C ALA A 201 -33.56 -30.09 28.93
N ASP A 202 -32.64 -29.14 28.73
CA ASP A 202 -31.89 -28.89 27.50
C ASP A 202 -30.44 -29.40 27.61
N GLY A 203 -30.17 -30.30 28.57
CA GLY A 203 -28.88 -30.97 28.76
C GLY A 203 -27.89 -30.22 29.66
N VAL A 204 -26.61 -30.50 29.46
CA VAL A 204 -25.46 -29.91 30.18
C VAL A 204 -25.05 -28.63 29.46
N GLU A 205 -25.18 -27.48 30.12
CA GLU A 205 -24.94 -26.16 29.48
C GLU A 205 -23.49 -26.01 28.99
N ASP A 206 -22.51 -26.34 29.84
CA ASP A 206 -21.06 -26.27 29.55
C ASP A 206 -20.56 -27.27 28.49
N ALA A 207 -21.44 -28.10 27.92
CA ALA A 207 -21.07 -29.09 26.90
C ALA A 207 -20.52 -28.46 25.61
N PHE A 208 -20.90 -27.22 25.29
CA PHE A 208 -20.46 -26.53 24.07
C PHE A 208 -20.13 -25.04 24.29
N ASP A 209 -18.90 -24.65 23.94
CA ASP A 209 -18.49 -23.23 23.88
C ASP A 209 -18.75 -22.68 22.47
N VAL A 210 -19.35 -21.49 22.32
CA VAL A 210 -19.40 -20.81 21.02
C VAL A 210 -18.08 -20.08 20.76
N ILE A 211 -17.36 -20.46 19.71
CA ILE A 211 -16.09 -19.84 19.30
C ILE A 211 -16.32 -18.65 18.37
N GLY A 212 -17.30 -18.75 17.46
CA GLY A 212 -17.60 -17.68 16.52
C GLY A 212 -18.78 -17.97 15.60
N GLU A 213 -19.35 -16.91 15.06
CA GLU A 213 -20.41 -16.89 14.05
C GLU A 213 -19.88 -16.25 12.76
N GLN A 214 -20.35 -16.70 11.60
CA GLN A 214 -20.02 -16.13 10.29
C GLN A 214 -21.27 -16.09 9.38
N GLN A 215 -21.48 -14.97 8.69
CA GLN A 215 -22.61 -14.77 7.77
C GLN A 215 -22.23 -15.20 6.33
N GLU A 216 -22.06 -16.51 6.12
CA GLU A 216 -21.80 -17.11 4.81
C GLU A 216 -22.68 -18.35 4.59
N ASN A 217 -23.30 -18.44 3.41
CA ASN A 217 -24.22 -19.51 3.03
C ASN A 217 -23.45 -20.77 2.59
N VAL A 218 -23.36 -21.77 3.47
CA VAL A 218 -22.62 -23.03 3.22
C VAL A 218 -23.46 -24.03 2.41
N LYS A 219 -22.89 -24.57 1.32
CA LYS A 219 -23.50 -25.62 0.48
C LYS A 219 -22.94 -27.01 0.74
N THR A 220 -21.63 -27.14 0.88
CA THR A 220 -20.95 -28.34 1.41
C THR A 220 -19.69 -27.92 2.15
N ALA A 221 -19.29 -28.71 3.15
CA ALA A 221 -18.07 -28.46 3.92
C ALA A 221 -17.40 -29.75 4.41
N ILE A 222 -16.13 -29.62 4.80
CA ILE A 222 -15.31 -30.62 5.49
C ILE A 222 -14.39 -29.91 6.48
N TRP A 223 -13.94 -30.61 7.52
CA TRP A 223 -12.82 -30.15 8.34
C TRP A 223 -11.50 -30.71 7.80
N VAL A 224 -10.40 -29.97 8.01
CA VAL A 224 -9.02 -30.43 7.83
C VAL A 224 -8.20 -29.90 9.00
N GLY A 225 -7.98 -30.75 10.01
CA GLY A 225 -7.53 -30.28 11.32
C GLY A 225 -8.54 -29.27 11.89
N ASP A 226 -8.04 -28.13 12.35
CA ASP A 226 -8.85 -27.03 12.91
C ASP A 226 -9.41 -26.05 11.85
N CYS A 227 -9.19 -26.31 10.56
CA CYS A 227 -9.69 -25.45 9.47
C CYS A 227 -10.99 -26.02 8.90
N PHE A 228 -12.05 -25.22 8.90
CA PHE A 228 -13.35 -25.57 8.33
C PHE A 228 -13.42 -25.09 6.88
N ILE A 229 -13.42 -26.02 5.92
CA ILE A 229 -13.33 -25.75 4.48
C ILE A 229 -14.71 -25.94 3.85
N PHE A 230 -15.20 -24.94 3.12
CA PHE A 230 -16.58 -24.91 2.63
C PHE A 230 -16.73 -24.28 1.24
N THR A 231 -17.85 -24.62 0.60
CA THR A 231 -18.31 -24.01 -0.67
C THR A 231 -19.55 -23.16 -0.43
N THR A 232 -19.64 -22.01 -1.10
CA THR A 232 -20.74 -21.05 -0.90
C THR A 232 -21.78 -21.05 -2.03
N SER A 233 -22.95 -20.46 -1.78
CA SER A 233 -23.97 -20.17 -2.80
C SER A 233 -23.43 -19.33 -3.97
N LEU A 234 -22.43 -18.48 -3.72
CA LEU A 234 -21.77 -17.62 -4.71
C LEU A 234 -20.59 -18.31 -5.42
N ASN A 235 -20.58 -19.65 -5.47
CA ASN A 235 -19.54 -20.47 -6.09
C ASN A 235 -18.12 -20.11 -5.61
N ARG A 236 -17.93 -19.82 -4.32
CA ARG A 236 -16.58 -19.63 -3.73
C ARG A 236 -16.17 -20.90 -2.99
N LEU A 237 -14.90 -21.29 -3.12
CA LEU A 237 -14.25 -22.27 -2.25
C LEU A 237 -13.45 -21.51 -1.20
N ASN A 238 -13.91 -21.56 0.04
CA ASN A 238 -13.38 -20.83 1.19
C ASN A 238 -12.87 -21.80 2.27
N TYR A 239 -12.08 -21.29 3.21
CA TYR A 239 -11.88 -21.92 4.51
C TYR A 239 -11.91 -20.89 5.63
N TYR A 240 -12.42 -21.31 6.79
CA TYR A 240 -12.42 -20.55 8.03
C TYR A 240 -11.27 -21.04 8.92
N VAL A 241 -10.52 -20.09 9.49
CA VAL A 241 -9.46 -20.34 10.47
C VAL A 241 -9.44 -19.23 11.52
N GLY A 242 -9.70 -19.57 12.78
CA GLY A 242 -9.54 -18.67 13.94
C GLY A 242 -10.35 -17.36 13.92
N GLY A 243 -11.46 -17.30 13.19
CA GLY A 243 -12.30 -16.11 13.05
C GLY A 243 -12.29 -15.48 11.65
N GLU A 244 -11.29 -15.78 10.83
CA GLU A 244 -11.13 -15.26 9.46
C GLU A 244 -11.60 -16.26 8.40
N ILE A 245 -12.16 -15.73 7.31
CA ILE A 245 -12.50 -16.50 6.10
C ILE A 245 -11.53 -16.15 4.97
N VAL A 246 -10.88 -17.18 4.42
CA VAL A 246 -9.90 -17.06 3.34
C VAL A 246 -10.39 -17.83 2.12
N THR A 247 -10.55 -17.14 0.98
CA THR A 247 -10.87 -17.78 -0.29
C THR A 247 -9.66 -18.56 -0.83
N ILE A 248 -9.90 -19.79 -1.27
CA ILE A 248 -8.95 -20.64 -2.00
C ILE A 248 -9.08 -20.34 -3.49
N ALA A 249 -10.30 -20.37 -4.01
CA ALA A 249 -10.62 -20.13 -5.42
C ALA A 249 -12.05 -19.62 -5.61
N HIS A 250 -12.25 -18.86 -6.69
CA HIS A 250 -13.58 -18.66 -7.28
C HIS A 250 -13.85 -19.78 -8.26
N LEU A 251 -15.04 -20.39 -8.19
CA LEU A 251 -15.45 -21.52 -9.00
C LEU A 251 -16.35 -21.02 -10.15
N ASP A 252 -16.20 -21.62 -11.33
CA ASP A 252 -17.01 -21.30 -12.52
C ASP A 252 -18.45 -21.82 -12.41
N ARG A 253 -18.68 -22.84 -11.57
CA ARG A 253 -19.94 -23.56 -11.43
C ARG A 253 -20.09 -24.14 -10.01
N PRO A 254 -21.30 -24.53 -9.56
CA PRO A 254 -21.49 -25.10 -8.23
C PRO A 254 -20.81 -26.47 -8.12
N LEU A 255 -19.78 -26.54 -7.28
CA LEU A 255 -19.06 -27.77 -6.94
C LEU A 255 -19.34 -28.19 -5.50
N TYR A 256 -19.26 -29.49 -5.26
CA TYR A 256 -19.52 -30.15 -3.97
C TYR A 256 -18.20 -30.74 -3.45
N LEU A 257 -17.85 -30.45 -2.19
CA LEU A 257 -16.65 -30.98 -1.54
C LEU A 257 -16.77 -32.49 -1.29
N LEU A 258 -15.76 -33.25 -1.72
CA LEU A 258 -15.72 -34.71 -1.55
C LEU A 258 -14.80 -35.15 -0.40
N GLY A 259 -13.79 -34.32 -0.07
CA GLY A 259 -12.78 -34.57 0.96
C GLY A 259 -11.40 -34.02 0.57
N TYR A 260 -10.46 -34.12 1.51
CA TYR A 260 -9.06 -33.73 1.38
C TYR A 260 -8.15 -34.97 1.39
N MET A 261 -7.06 -34.96 0.62
CA MET A 261 -6.00 -35.98 0.74
C MET A 261 -4.68 -35.31 1.21
N PRO A 262 -4.20 -35.60 2.44
CA PRO A 262 -3.01 -34.96 2.99
C PRO A 262 -1.71 -35.25 2.23
N LYS A 263 -1.56 -36.43 1.61
CA LYS A 263 -0.31 -36.82 0.93
C LYS A 263 -0.09 -36.02 -0.34
N GLU A 264 -1.15 -35.79 -1.08
CA GLU A 264 -1.19 -35.03 -2.33
C GLU A 264 -1.42 -33.52 -2.08
N SER A 265 -1.72 -33.12 -0.83
CA SER A 265 -2.05 -31.74 -0.44
C SER A 265 -3.09 -31.08 -1.35
N ARG A 266 -4.16 -31.82 -1.64
CA ARG A 266 -5.25 -31.41 -2.54
C ARG A 266 -6.63 -31.69 -1.94
N LEU A 267 -7.51 -30.71 -2.09
CA LEU A 267 -8.95 -30.85 -1.99
C LEU A 267 -9.50 -31.47 -3.28
N TYR A 268 -10.53 -32.29 -3.15
CA TYR A 268 -11.26 -32.87 -4.29
C TYR A 268 -12.73 -32.46 -4.23
N LEU A 269 -13.24 -32.03 -5.39
CA LEU A 269 -14.61 -31.60 -5.56
C LEU A 269 -15.22 -32.28 -6.80
N CYS A 270 -16.54 -32.30 -6.92
CA CYS A 270 -17.22 -32.62 -8.17
C CYS A 270 -18.41 -31.71 -8.45
N ASP A 271 -18.81 -31.64 -9.72
CA ASP A 271 -20.13 -31.13 -10.11
C ASP A 271 -21.17 -32.27 -10.21
N LYS A 272 -22.40 -31.92 -10.59
CA LYS A 272 -23.53 -32.87 -10.72
C LYS A 272 -23.36 -33.88 -11.85
N ASP A 273 -22.51 -33.59 -12.83
CA ASP A 273 -22.21 -34.47 -13.98
C ASP A 273 -21.08 -35.48 -13.69
N HIS A 274 -20.64 -35.54 -12.43
CA HIS A 274 -19.52 -36.37 -11.95
C HIS A 274 -18.18 -36.00 -12.61
N ASN A 275 -17.98 -34.74 -13.02
CA ASN A 275 -16.64 -34.27 -13.36
C ASN A 275 -15.90 -34.00 -12.05
N PHE A 276 -14.73 -34.63 -11.86
CA PHE A 276 -13.91 -34.46 -10.66
C PHE A 276 -12.83 -33.39 -10.88
N LEU A 277 -12.63 -32.52 -9.90
CA LEU A 277 -11.66 -31.43 -9.92
C LEU A 277 -10.77 -31.51 -8.68
N SER A 278 -9.60 -30.88 -8.73
CA SER A 278 -8.77 -30.68 -7.54
C SER A 278 -8.28 -29.25 -7.39
N TYR A 279 -8.06 -28.86 -6.13
CA TYR A 279 -7.46 -27.59 -5.75
C TYR A 279 -6.37 -27.86 -4.69
N ARG A 280 -5.17 -27.35 -4.91
CA ARG A 280 -4.01 -27.54 -4.04
C ARG A 280 -4.14 -26.66 -2.79
N LEU A 281 -4.06 -27.30 -1.63
CA LEU A 281 -4.09 -26.66 -0.33
C LEU A 281 -3.08 -27.37 0.57
N LEU A 282 -1.99 -26.68 0.93
CA LEU A 282 -0.92 -27.28 1.71
C LEU A 282 -1.29 -27.31 3.20
N LEU A 283 -1.23 -28.50 3.80
CA LEU A 283 -1.50 -28.67 5.23
C LEU A 283 -0.61 -27.76 6.09
N SER A 284 0.68 -27.61 5.74
CA SER A 284 1.61 -26.74 6.48
C SER A 284 1.26 -25.24 6.43
N VAL A 285 0.49 -24.79 5.43
CA VAL A 285 -0.04 -23.41 5.42
C VAL A 285 -1.21 -23.29 6.40
N LEU A 286 -2.11 -24.28 6.45
CA LEU A 286 -3.21 -24.34 7.41
C LEU A 286 -2.69 -24.45 8.85
N GLU A 287 -1.79 -25.39 9.13
CA GLU A 287 -1.16 -25.60 10.43
C GLU A 287 -0.46 -24.33 10.94
N TYR A 288 0.27 -23.61 10.06
CA TYR A 288 0.88 -22.33 10.40
C TYR A 288 -0.14 -21.26 10.75
N GLN A 289 -1.20 -21.12 9.95
CA GLN A 289 -2.26 -20.15 10.21
C GLN A 289 -2.98 -20.44 11.54
N THR A 290 -3.32 -21.71 11.80
CA THR A 290 -3.90 -22.16 13.07
C THR A 290 -2.96 -21.91 14.26
N ALA A 291 -1.66 -22.17 14.14
CA ALA A 291 -0.68 -21.91 15.18
C ALA A 291 -0.59 -20.41 15.51
N VAL A 292 -0.56 -19.55 14.49
CA VAL A 292 -0.59 -18.07 14.65
C VAL A 292 -1.90 -17.60 15.30
N MET A 293 -3.06 -18.19 14.95
CA MET A 293 -4.36 -17.87 15.59
C MET A 293 -4.38 -18.28 17.06
N ARG A 294 -3.80 -19.43 17.39
CA ARG A 294 -3.58 -19.89 18.78
C ARG A 294 -2.48 -19.11 19.52
N ARG A 295 -1.79 -18.18 18.84
CA ARG A 295 -0.61 -17.43 19.33
C ARG A 295 0.58 -18.32 19.72
N ASP A 296 0.62 -19.56 19.21
CA ASP A 296 1.74 -20.48 19.35
C ASP A 296 2.78 -20.21 18.25
N PHE A 297 3.57 -19.16 18.46
CA PHE A 297 4.67 -18.80 17.56
C PHE A 297 5.79 -19.84 17.57
N ASP A 298 6.00 -20.54 18.68
CA ASP A 298 7.00 -21.60 18.78
C ASP A 298 6.70 -22.75 17.81
N THR A 299 5.44 -23.16 17.65
CA THR A 299 5.04 -24.14 16.63
C THR A 299 5.00 -23.53 15.24
N ALA A 300 4.51 -22.29 15.09
CA ALA A 300 4.48 -21.60 13.80
C ALA A 300 5.87 -21.52 13.15
N ASP A 301 6.91 -21.11 13.87
CA ASP A 301 8.27 -20.98 13.33
C ASP A 301 8.89 -22.33 12.91
N LYS A 302 8.52 -23.43 13.59
CA LYS A 302 8.89 -24.79 13.16
C LYS A 302 8.22 -25.12 11.82
N VAL A 303 6.90 -24.92 11.73
CA VAL A 303 6.11 -25.23 10.51
C VAL A 303 6.53 -24.35 9.32
N LEU A 304 6.88 -23.08 9.55
CA LEU A 304 7.35 -22.13 8.53
C LEU A 304 8.54 -22.66 7.71
N SER A 305 9.40 -23.48 8.32
CA SER A 305 10.53 -24.13 7.62
C SER A 305 10.06 -25.06 6.49
N THR A 306 8.88 -25.68 6.64
CA THR A 306 8.29 -26.63 5.68
C THR A 306 7.52 -25.95 4.55
N ILE A 307 7.17 -24.67 4.68
CA ILE A 307 6.34 -23.95 3.71
C ILE A 307 7.19 -23.56 2.47
N PRO A 308 6.80 -24.02 1.25
CA PRO A 308 7.47 -23.65 0.01
C PRO A 308 7.51 -22.14 -0.22
N ARG A 309 8.59 -21.65 -0.86
CA ARG A 309 8.84 -20.22 -1.05
C ARG A 309 7.68 -19.49 -1.71
N ASP A 310 7.10 -20.09 -2.74
CA ASP A 310 6.00 -19.54 -3.55
C ASP A 310 4.73 -19.22 -2.73
N GLN A 311 4.53 -19.91 -1.60
CA GLN A 311 3.39 -19.67 -0.70
C GLN A 311 3.70 -18.66 0.41
N ARG A 312 4.96 -18.24 0.60
CA ARG A 312 5.34 -17.35 1.71
C ARG A 312 4.76 -15.96 1.58
N THR A 313 4.57 -15.43 0.38
CA THR A 313 3.87 -14.14 0.20
C THR A 313 2.41 -14.21 0.65
N ARG A 314 1.71 -15.33 0.41
CA ARG A 314 0.34 -15.57 0.93
C ARG A 314 0.33 -15.64 2.47
N VAL A 315 1.31 -16.33 3.06
CA VAL A 315 1.48 -16.40 4.52
C VAL A 315 1.81 -15.01 5.11
N ALA A 316 2.62 -14.22 4.43
CA ALA A 316 2.95 -12.86 4.87
C ALA A 316 1.72 -11.93 4.85
N HIS A 317 0.86 -11.97 3.83
CA HIS A 317 -0.37 -11.15 3.84
C HIS A 317 -1.35 -11.60 4.93
N PHE A 318 -1.38 -12.89 5.26
CA PHE A 318 -2.12 -13.37 6.43
C PHE A 318 -1.54 -12.77 7.73
N LEU A 319 -0.23 -12.83 7.93
CA LEU A 319 0.44 -12.20 9.09
C LEU A 319 0.20 -10.69 9.15
N GLU A 320 0.20 -10.00 8.00
CA GLU A 320 -0.07 -8.57 7.89
C GLU A 320 -1.49 -8.22 8.36
N LYS A 321 -2.51 -8.92 7.83
CA LYS A 321 -3.91 -8.74 8.24
C LYS A 321 -4.11 -8.93 9.74
N GLN A 322 -3.36 -9.87 10.33
CA GLN A 322 -3.35 -10.16 11.76
C GLN A 322 -2.50 -9.18 12.60
N GLY A 323 -1.99 -8.10 12.00
CA GLY A 323 -1.18 -7.08 12.66
C GLY A 323 0.29 -7.47 12.91
N PHE A 324 0.69 -8.71 12.60
CA PHE A 324 2.05 -9.24 12.77
C PHE A 324 3.00 -8.77 11.65
N LYS A 325 3.02 -7.46 11.37
CA LYS A 325 3.76 -6.87 10.25
C LYS A 325 5.27 -7.15 10.25
N LYS A 326 5.90 -7.26 11.43
CA LYS A 326 7.33 -7.62 11.54
C LYS A 326 7.61 -9.04 11.08
N GLN A 327 6.75 -9.98 11.48
CA GLN A 327 6.79 -11.37 11.04
C GLN A 327 6.46 -11.47 9.54
N ALA A 328 5.46 -10.71 9.06
CA ALA A 328 5.15 -10.61 7.63
C ALA A 328 6.37 -10.15 6.81
N LEU A 329 7.13 -9.15 7.29
CA LEU A 329 8.33 -8.64 6.63
C LEU A 329 9.49 -9.65 6.63
N ALA A 330 9.60 -10.50 7.66
CA ALA A 330 10.56 -11.59 7.69
C ALA A 330 10.18 -12.76 6.75
N VAL A 331 8.88 -13.02 6.57
CA VAL A 331 8.36 -14.14 5.77
C VAL A 331 8.22 -13.80 4.27
N SER A 332 7.79 -12.58 3.94
CA SER A 332 7.50 -12.17 2.56
C SER A 332 8.75 -12.21 1.67
N GLN A 333 8.58 -12.73 0.44
CA GLN A 333 9.65 -12.77 -0.57
C GLN A 333 9.41 -11.81 -1.73
N ASP A 334 8.22 -11.21 -1.81
CA ASP A 334 7.88 -10.20 -2.81
C ASP A 334 8.48 -8.83 -2.45
N PRO A 335 9.32 -8.21 -3.31
CA PRO A 335 9.88 -6.88 -3.06
C PRO A 335 8.83 -5.78 -2.87
N GLU A 336 7.65 -5.89 -3.48
CA GLU A 336 6.59 -4.88 -3.39
C GLU A 336 5.97 -4.87 -1.99
N HIS A 337 5.40 -5.99 -1.57
CA HIS A 337 4.86 -6.18 -0.23
C HIS A 337 5.91 -5.97 0.87
N ARG A 338 7.18 -6.34 0.64
CA ARG A 338 8.28 -6.03 1.58
C ARG A 338 8.53 -4.53 1.73
N PHE A 339 8.36 -3.73 0.66
CA PHE A 339 8.54 -2.29 0.69
C PHE A 339 7.42 -1.61 1.51
N GLU A 340 6.16 -1.94 1.24
CA GLU A 340 4.99 -1.46 2.00
C GLU A 340 5.04 -1.84 3.50
N LEU A 341 5.45 -3.07 3.80
CA LEU A 341 5.69 -3.51 5.18
C LEU A 341 6.85 -2.74 5.84
N ALA A 342 7.96 -2.52 5.12
CA ALA A 342 9.08 -1.75 5.63
C ALA A 342 8.71 -0.26 5.85
N LEU A 343 7.89 0.35 4.98
CA LEU A 343 7.36 1.71 5.18
C LEU A 343 6.42 1.78 6.39
N SER A 344 5.48 0.84 6.54
CA SER A 344 4.50 0.86 7.64
C SER A 344 5.10 0.52 9.01
N LEU A 345 6.20 -0.24 9.06
CA LEU A 345 7.08 -0.36 10.23
C LEU A 345 8.05 0.82 10.36
N GLY A 346 8.28 1.54 9.26
CA GLY A 346 9.29 2.58 9.06
C GLY A 346 10.72 2.11 9.27
N GLU A 347 11.04 0.89 8.81
CA GLU A 347 12.42 0.42 8.63
C GLU A 347 13.00 1.10 7.39
N LEU A 348 13.18 2.42 7.46
CA LEU A 348 13.48 3.32 6.35
C LEU A 348 14.74 2.94 5.57
N GLN A 349 15.75 2.37 6.24
CA GLN A 349 16.95 1.82 5.60
C GLN A 349 16.63 0.65 4.65
N LEU A 350 15.77 -0.29 5.08
CA LEU A 350 15.35 -1.42 4.24
C LEU A 350 14.41 -0.96 3.12
N ALA A 351 13.51 -0.01 3.41
CA ALA A 351 12.66 0.60 2.39
C ALA A 351 13.50 1.35 1.33
N TYR A 352 14.58 2.04 1.73
CA TYR A 352 15.54 2.64 0.80
C TYR A 352 16.25 1.59 -0.05
N GLU A 353 16.76 0.50 0.53
CA GLU A 353 17.41 -0.58 -0.21
C GLU A 353 16.48 -1.24 -1.23
N LEU A 354 15.19 -1.44 -0.89
CA LEU A 354 14.18 -1.94 -1.81
C LEU A 354 13.81 -0.91 -2.90
N ALA A 355 13.73 0.38 -2.55
CA ALA A 355 13.50 1.45 -3.51
C ALA A 355 14.68 1.61 -4.50
N VAL A 356 15.94 1.42 -4.08
CA VAL A 356 17.10 1.39 -5.00
C VAL A 356 17.00 0.26 -6.04
N VAL A 357 16.40 -0.88 -5.68
CA VAL A 357 16.23 -2.02 -6.61
C VAL A 357 15.03 -1.83 -7.56
N ALA A 358 13.97 -1.16 -7.11
CA ALA A 358 12.78 -0.91 -7.92
C ALA A 358 12.85 0.37 -8.79
N ASP A 359 13.61 1.38 -8.33
CA ASP A 359 13.86 2.70 -8.93
C ASP A 359 12.63 3.38 -9.57
N SER A 360 11.50 3.37 -8.84
CA SER A 360 10.23 4.00 -9.25
C SER A 360 10.03 5.34 -8.53
N GLU A 361 9.66 6.38 -9.30
CA GLU A 361 9.35 7.73 -8.79
C GLU A 361 8.30 7.70 -7.68
N GLU A 362 7.27 6.85 -7.80
CA GLU A 362 6.20 6.71 -6.80
C GLU A 362 6.75 6.21 -5.45
N LYS A 363 7.61 5.19 -5.47
CA LYS A 363 8.24 4.64 -4.27
C LYS A 363 9.19 5.63 -3.63
N TRP A 364 9.93 6.38 -4.45
CA TRP A 364 10.75 7.49 -3.96
C TRP A 364 9.87 8.59 -3.31
N GLY A 365 8.69 8.87 -3.86
CA GLY A 365 7.68 9.73 -3.28
C GLY A 365 7.20 9.23 -1.91
N GLN A 366 6.66 8.01 -1.83
CA GLN A 366 6.19 7.40 -0.58
C GLN A 366 7.28 7.36 0.51
N LEU A 367 8.49 6.91 0.16
CA LEU A 367 9.63 6.86 1.09
C LEU A 367 10.04 8.25 1.56
N SER A 368 9.97 9.28 0.70
CA SER A 368 10.26 10.66 1.11
C SER A 368 9.26 11.19 2.15
N GLN A 369 7.98 10.83 2.04
CA GLN A 369 6.95 11.19 3.00
C GLN A 369 7.20 10.48 4.34
N ALA A 370 7.45 9.17 4.31
CA ALA A 370 7.77 8.38 5.50
C ALA A 370 9.04 8.87 6.22
N ALA A 371 10.10 9.21 5.47
CA ALA A 371 11.32 9.82 6.01
C ALA A 371 11.06 11.21 6.60
N THR A 372 10.24 12.04 5.96
CA THR A 372 9.86 13.36 6.47
C THR A 372 9.08 13.26 7.78
N LEU A 373 8.11 12.34 7.86
CA LEU A 373 7.35 12.07 9.10
C LEU A 373 8.23 11.59 10.27
N ARG A 374 9.36 10.92 9.98
CA ARG A 374 10.36 10.53 10.98
C ARG A 374 11.49 11.55 11.19
N SER A 375 11.40 12.74 10.58
CA SER A 375 12.44 13.78 10.60
C SER A 375 13.81 13.36 10.04
N GLU A 376 13.86 12.31 9.22
CA GLU A 376 15.07 11.87 8.51
C GLU A 376 15.30 12.73 7.24
N LEU A 377 15.47 14.03 7.45
CA LEU A 377 15.52 15.06 6.39
C LEU A 377 16.59 14.78 5.31
N MET A 378 17.72 14.18 5.69
CA MET A 378 18.79 13.81 4.75
C MET A 378 18.43 12.62 3.85
N LEU A 379 17.55 11.71 4.31
CA LEU A 379 17.00 10.63 3.49
C LEU A 379 15.86 11.17 2.61
N ALA A 380 14.96 11.98 3.19
CA ALA A 380 13.88 12.64 2.46
C ALA A 380 14.42 13.46 1.26
N ALA A 381 15.48 14.25 1.46
CA ALA A 381 16.15 15.00 0.39
C ALA A 381 16.64 14.13 -0.78
N GLN A 382 17.19 12.95 -0.49
CA GLN A 382 17.66 12.01 -1.50
C GLN A 382 16.50 11.35 -2.24
N CYS A 383 15.42 11.01 -1.52
CA CYS A 383 14.22 10.40 -2.10
C CYS A 383 13.46 11.40 -2.98
N LEU A 384 13.22 12.64 -2.51
CA LEU A 384 12.61 13.72 -3.30
C LEU A 384 13.39 14.00 -4.60
N GLY A 385 14.74 13.99 -4.53
CA GLY A 385 15.61 14.17 -5.69
C GLY A 385 15.56 13.03 -6.71
N ARG A 386 15.16 11.82 -6.31
CA ARG A 386 14.92 10.68 -7.22
C ARG A 386 13.45 10.57 -7.68
N ALA A 387 12.51 11.04 -6.87
CA ALA A 387 11.09 11.17 -7.22
C ALA A 387 10.81 12.33 -8.19
N HIS A 388 11.84 13.09 -8.57
CA HIS A 388 11.73 14.35 -9.31
C HIS A 388 10.77 15.39 -8.68
N ASP A 389 10.50 15.28 -7.37
CA ASP A 389 9.75 16.30 -6.62
C ASP A 389 10.64 17.49 -6.26
N TYR A 390 10.82 18.35 -7.26
CA TYR A 390 11.49 19.63 -7.13
C TYR A 390 10.74 20.62 -6.21
N GLY A 391 9.45 20.40 -5.92
CA GLY A 391 8.65 21.24 -5.02
C GLY A 391 8.93 20.96 -3.55
N GLY A 392 8.80 19.70 -3.14
CA GLY A 392 9.22 19.23 -1.82
C GLY A 392 10.71 19.46 -1.58
N LEU A 393 11.56 19.25 -2.59
CA LEU A 393 13.00 19.50 -2.47
C LEU A 393 13.31 21.00 -2.32
N LEU A 394 12.54 21.92 -2.93
CA LEU A 394 12.68 23.37 -2.71
C LEU A 394 12.32 23.77 -1.28
N LEU A 395 11.18 23.29 -0.77
CA LEU A 395 10.73 23.55 0.59
C LEU A 395 11.77 23.06 1.60
N LEU A 396 12.34 21.88 1.38
CA LEU A 396 13.38 21.31 2.23
C LEU A 396 14.71 22.09 2.11
N ALA A 397 15.13 22.47 0.91
CA ALA A 397 16.34 23.25 0.66
C ALA A 397 16.33 24.60 1.40
N THR A 398 15.20 25.31 1.30
CA THR A 398 15.01 26.64 1.88
C THR A 398 14.85 26.57 3.40
N SER A 399 14.07 25.61 3.92
CA SER A 399 13.91 25.38 5.36
C SER A 399 15.23 24.99 6.04
N ALA A 400 16.10 24.24 5.35
CA ALA A 400 17.42 23.87 5.84
C ALA A 400 18.53 24.92 5.58
N GLY A 401 18.22 26.04 4.89
CA GLY A 401 19.20 27.06 4.49
C GLY A 401 20.35 26.53 3.59
N SER A 402 20.16 25.38 2.94
CA SER A 402 21.27 24.62 2.32
C SER A 402 21.57 25.09 0.90
N ALA A 403 22.46 26.07 0.78
CA ALA A 403 22.90 26.61 -0.51
C ALA A 403 23.46 25.55 -1.49
N HIS A 404 24.11 24.49 -0.98
CA HIS A 404 24.59 23.39 -1.81
C HIS A 404 23.43 22.59 -2.43
N LEU A 405 22.46 22.19 -1.62
CA LEU A 405 21.28 21.43 -2.05
C LEU A 405 20.41 22.28 -2.98
N LEU A 406 20.22 23.56 -2.66
CA LEU A 406 19.53 24.53 -3.51
C LEU A 406 20.23 24.74 -4.85
N SER A 407 21.57 24.73 -4.90
CA SER A 407 22.33 24.84 -6.16
C SER A 407 22.24 23.58 -7.01
N LYS A 408 22.11 22.40 -6.42
CA LYS A 408 21.84 21.15 -7.15
C LYS A 408 20.39 21.13 -7.66
N LEU A 409 19.42 21.49 -6.81
CA LEU A 409 18.03 21.68 -7.22
C LEU A 409 17.93 22.64 -8.43
N ALA A 410 18.69 23.74 -8.44
CA ALA A 410 18.71 24.69 -9.55
C ALA A 410 19.32 24.16 -10.87
N SER A 411 20.26 23.20 -10.83
CA SER A 411 20.73 22.51 -12.04
C SER A 411 19.72 21.46 -12.52
N ASP A 412 19.22 20.66 -11.59
CA ASP A 412 18.47 19.45 -11.89
C ASP A 412 17.03 19.79 -12.34
N SER A 413 16.41 20.80 -11.73
CA SER A 413 15.13 21.35 -12.19
C SER A 413 15.23 22.05 -13.55
N LEU A 414 16.36 22.71 -13.86
CA LEU A 414 16.59 23.33 -15.17
C LEU A 414 16.76 22.27 -16.27
N ALA A 415 17.51 21.20 -16.00
CA ALA A 415 17.63 20.07 -16.92
C ALA A 415 16.26 19.42 -17.21
N SER A 416 15.42 19.27 -16.18
CA SER A 416 14.04 18.76 -16.29
C SER A 416 13.01 19.82 -16.73
N SER A 417 13.45 20.96 -17.27
CA SER A 417 12.60 22.06 -17.79
C SER A 417 11.59 22.66 -16.79
N LYS A 418 11.78 22.45 -15.47
CA LYS A 418 10.98 23.05 -14.38
C LYS A 418 11.50 24.47 -14.08
N ASN A 419 11.38 25.33 -15.09
CA ASN A 419 12.02 26.65 -15.15
C ASN A 419 11.62 27.60 -14.00
N ASN A 420 10.43 27.44 -13.43
CA ASN A 420 9.98 28.18 -12.25
C ASN A 420 10.80 27.85 -10.99
N VAL A 421 11.00 26.56 -10.69
CA VAL A 421 11.82 26.11 -9.55
C VAL A 421 13.29 26.43 -9.79
N ALA A 422 13.78 26.27 -11.02
CA ALA A 422 15.15 26.65 -11.39
C ALA A 422 15.41 28.14 -11.16
N PHE A 423 14.53 29.01 -11.68
CA PHE A 423 14.63 30.46 -11.52
C PHE A 423 14.61 30.87 -10.05
N LEU A 424 13.63 30.39 -9.28
CA LEU A 424 13.51 30.72 -7.85
C LEU A 424 14.71 30.22 -7.05
N SER A 425 15.23 29.03 -7.35
CA SER A 425 16.43 28.48 -6.70
C SER A 425 17.68 29.31 -7.02
N TYR A 426 17.89 29.73 -8.27
CA TYR A 426 18.99 30.63 -8.61
C TYR A 426 18.83 32.03 -8.01
N PHE A 427 17.60 32.53 -7.89
CA PHE A 427 17.31 33.85 -7.31
C PHE A 427 17.60 33.89 -5.81
N LEU A 428 17.19 32.85 -5.08
CA LEU A 428 17.49 32.67 -3.65
C LEU A 428 19.00 32.45 -3.38
N LEU A 429 19.75 31.93 -4.36
CA LEU A 429 21.22 31.86 -4.33
C LEU A 429 21.91 33.17 -4.74
N GLY A 430 21.16 34.23 -5.07
CA GLY A 430 21.71 35.49 -5.58
C GLY A 430 22.37 35.39 -6.97
N ASN A 431 22.14 34.30 -7.71
CA ASN A 431 22.72 34.06 -9.03
C ASN A 431 21.87 34.73 -10.13
N VAL A 432 21.87 36.06 -10.12
CA VAL A 432 21.10 36.92 -11.02
C VAL A 432 21.40 36.64 -12.50
N ASP A 433 22.66 36.36 -12.86
CA ASP A 433 23.05 36.08 -14.26
C ASP A 433 22.35 34.83 -14.79
N LYS A 434 22.31 33.74 -14.03
CA LYS A 434 21.55 32.53 -14.41
C LYS A 434 20.04 32.75 -14.40
N CYS A 435 19.51 33.57 -13.50
CA CYS A 435 18.09 33.93 -13.50
C CYS A 435 17.72 34.62 -14.82
N LEU A 436 18.57 35.52 -15.29
CA LEU A 436 18.38 36.22 -16.57
C LEU A 436 18.48 35.24 -17.75
N ASP A 437 19.48 34.36 -17.78
CA ASP A 437 19.62 33.37 -18.84
C ASP A 437 18.42 32.38 -18.90
N VAL A 438 17.77 32.07 -17.77
CA VAL A 438 16.51 31.28 -17.74
C VAL A 438 15.31 32.07 -18.30
N LEU A 439 15.23 33.39 -18.08
CA LEU A 439 14.18 34.22 -18.71
C LEU A 439 14.41 34.34 -20.23
N ILE A 440 15.67 34.41 -20.67
CA ILE A 440 16.03 34.42 -22.10
C ILE A 440 15.75 33.05 -22.74
N SER A 441 16.14 31.94 -22.12
CA SER A 441 15.93 30.59 -22.68
C SER A 441 14.46 30.15 -22.69
N THR A 442 13.63 30.70 -21.78
CA THR A 442 12.17 30.57 -21.83
C THR A 442 11.48 31.61 -22.72
N ASP A 443 12.24 32.34 -23.54
CA ASP A 443 11.76 33.31 -24.55
C ASP A 443 10.96 34.51 -23.99
N ARG A 444 11.03 34.72 -22.67
CA ARG A 444 10.36 35.81 -21.93
C ARG A 444 11.21 37.07 -21.90
N ILE A 445 11.61 37.53 -23.09
CA ILE A 445 12.57 38.64 -23.27
C ILE A 445 12.12 39.97 -22.61
N PRO A 446 10.82 40.37 -22.60
CA PRO A 446 10.38 41.56 -21.88
C PRO A 446 10.58 41.46 -20.36
N GLU A 447 10.25 40.31 -19.76
CA GLU A 447 10.51 40.03 -18.34
C GLU A 447 12.01 40.05 -18.05
N ALA A 448 12.81 39.45 -18.93
CA ALA A 448 14.27 39.50 -18.86
C ALA A 448 14.79 40.96 -18.88
N ALA A 449 14.20 41.85 -19.66
CA ALA A 449 14.60 43.26 -19.74
C ALA A 449 14.25 44.03 -18.44
N PHE A 450 13.07 43.81 -17.87
CA PHE A 450 12.71 44.38 -16.56
C PHE A 450 13.56 43.80 -15.41
N PHE A 451 13.85 42.50 -15.45
CA PHE A 451 14.72 41.84 -14.49
C PHE A 451 16.16 42.38 -14.56
N ALA A 452 16.72 42.51 -15.77
CA ALA A 452 18.02 43.14 -15.98
C ALA A 452 18.04 44.59 -15.48
N ARG A 453 17.02 45.40 -15.80
CA ARG A 453 16.92 46.78 -15.30
C ARG A 453 16.91 46.88 -13.76
N THR A 454 16.44 45.84 -13.07
CA THR A 454 16.24 45.85 -11.62
C THR A 454 17.39 45.21 -10.84
N TYR A 455 18.01 44.16 -11.38
CA TYR A 455 18.98 43.33 -10.64
C TYR A 455 20.36 43.21 -11.31
N CYS A 456 20.49 43.47 -12.61
CA CYS A 456 21.78 43.47 -13.32
C CYS A 456 21.82 44.50 -14.47
N PRO A 457 21.83 45.82 -14.16
CA PRO A 457 21.78 46.90 -15.16
C PRO A 457 22.88 46.84 -16.23
N SER A 458 24.01 46.19 -15.95
CA SER A 458 25.05 45.87 -16.94
C SER A 458 24.55 45.07 -18.15
N GLN A 459 23.55 44.20 -17.96
CA GLN A 459 23.01 43.32 -19.01
C GLN A 459 21.91 43.98 -19.86
N ILE A 460 21.38 45.16 -19.50
CA ILE A 460 20.24 45.78 -20.20
C ILE A 460 20.47 45.86 -21.72
N ASN A 461 21.64 46.32 -22.16
CA ASN A 461 21.94 46.49 -23.58
C ASN A 461 21.87 45.16 -24.37
N ARG A 462 22.34 44.04 -23.77
CA ARG A 462 22.24 42.69 -24.35
C ARG A 462 20.77 42.28 -24.50
N VAL A 463 19.98 42.43 -23.44
CA VAL A 463 18.59 41.94 -23.41
C VAL A 463 17.66 42.81 -24.26
N VAL A 464 17.84 44.14 -24.24
CA VAL A 464 17.10 45.06 -25.11
C VAL A 464 17.47 44.83 -26.58
N SER A 465 18.72 44.49 -26.91
CA SER A 465 19.09 44.11 -28.28
C SER A 465 18.36 42.85 -28.75
N LEU A 466 18.31 41.80 -27.91
CA LEU A 466 17.51 40.59 -28.19
C LEU A 466 16.01 40.91 -28.30
N TRP A 467 15.50 41.84 -27.51
CA TRP A 467 14.10 42.28 -27.58
C TRP A 467 13.82 43.06 -28.88
N LYS A 468 14.75 43.92 -29.33
CA LYS A 468 14.68 44.63 -30.62
C LYS A 468 14.65 43.66 -31.79
N GLU A 469 15.56 42.68 -31.79
CA GLU A 469 15.63 41.63 -32.81
C GLU A 469 14.32 40.82 -32.85
N LYS A 470 13.88 40.28 -31.70
CA LYS A 470 12.61 39.53 -31.60
C LYS A 470 11.38 40.35 -32.02
N SER A 471 11.34 41.65 -31.69
CA SER A 471 10.22 42.53 -32.05
C SER A 471 10.26 43.02 -33.51
N SER A 472 11.39 42.84 -34.20
CA SER A 472 11.53 43.14 -35.64
C SER A 472 11.27 41.88 -36.49
N ASN A 473 11.57 40.70 -35.95
CA ASN A 473 11.29 39.42 -36.61
C ASN A 473 9.77 39.16 -36.70
N GLY A 474 9.26 39.06 -37.93
CA GLY A 474 7.84 38.82 -38.21
C GLY A 474 7.02 40.07 -38.57
N VAL A 475 7.64 41.25 -38.62
CA VAL A 475 6.99 42.48 -39.14
C VAL A 475 6.67 42.30 -40.63
N ILE A 476 5.39 42.42 -40.99
CA ILE A 476 4.91 42.46 -42.38
C ILE A 476 4.98 43.90 -42.89
N ASP A 477 5.39 44.09 -44.15
CA ASP A 477 5.48 45.40 -44.82
C ASP A 477 4.23 46.26 -44.58
N GLY A 478 4.43 47.40 -43.91
CA GLY A 478 3.37 48.35 -43.53
C GLY A 478 3.06 48.41 -42.04
N GLN A 479 3.50 47.44 -41.22
CA GLN A 479 3.45 47.57 -39.76
C GLN A 479 4.63 48.39 -39.22
N ARG A 480 4.37 49.21 -38.19
CA ARG A 480 5.39 50.04 -37.54
C ARG A 480 6.30 49.15 -36.70
N ASN A 481 7.62 49.19 -36.92
CA ASN A 481 8.58 48.42 -36.14
C ASN A 481 8.53 48.84 -34.65
N VAL A 482 8.06 47.92 -33.80
CA VAL A 482 7.97 48.15 -32.35
C VAL A 482 9.36 48.07 -31.70
N GLY A 483 10.30 47.29 -32.26
CA GLY A 483 11.68 47.20 -31.79
C GLY A 483 12.41 48.54 -31.85
N GLU A 484 12.21 49.33 -32.90
CA GLU A 484 12.77 50.70 -33.03
C GLU A 484 12.26 51.67 -31.96
N SER A 485 11.12 51.36 -31.30
CA SER A 485 10.58 52.18 -30.20
C SER A 485 11.20 51.84 -28.84
N LEU A 486 12.06 50.82 -28.75
CA LEU A 486 12.78 50.46 -27.53
C LEU A 486 14.05 51.31 -27.42
N ALA A 487 14.17 52.12 -26.37
CA ALA A 487 15.42 52.81 -26.03
C ALA A 487 16.38 51.86 -25.32
N ASP A 488 17.68 52.03 -25.54
CA ASP A 488 18.76 51.34 -24.83
C ASP A 488 19.73 52.35 -24.19
N PRO A 489 20.32 52.06 -23.01
CA PRO A 489 21.22 52.98 -22.32
C PRO A 489 22.48 53.40 -23.10
N GLN A 490 22.94 52.63 -24.08
CA GLN A 490 24.13 52.98 -24.87
C GLN A 490 23.85 54.06 -25.92
N ASN A 491 22.74 53.95 -26.66
CA ASN A 491 22.39 54.94 -27.69
C ASN A 491 21.61 56.15 -27.13
N TYR A 492 20.97 56.00 -25.96
CA TYR A 492 20.05 57.00 -25.39
C TYR A 492 20.26 57.21 -23.88
N GLU A 493 21.51 57.38 -23.43
CA GLU A 493 21.87 57.64 -22.02
C GLU A 493 21.00 58.72 -21.36
N ASN A 494 20.62 59.76 -22.11
CA ASN A 494 19.75 60.85 -21.66
C ASN A 494 18.31 60.43 -21.26
N LEU A 495 17.89 59.20 -21.56
CA LEU A 495 16.61 58.61 -21.15
C LEU A 495 16.75 57.71 -19.90
N PHE A 496 17.98 57.45 -19.42
CA PHE A 496 18.28 56.54 -18.31
C PHE A 496 19.04 57.26 -17.18
N SER A 497 18.41 58.27 -16.59
CA SER A 497 18.93 58.99 -15.42
C SER A 497 19.32 58.06 -14.27
N GLY A 498 20.56 58.16 -13.78
CA GLY A 498 21.07 57.31 -12.68
C GLY A 498 21.62 55.94 -13.13
N TYR A 499 21.75 55.68 -14.43
CA TYR A 499 22.31 54.42 -14.94
C TYR A 499 23.73 54.15 -14.46
N THR A 500 24.60 55.17 -14.45
CA THR A 500 25.99 55.09 -13.95
C THR A 500 26.08 54.65 -12.49
N ASP A 501 25.20 55.17 -11.64
CA ASP A 501 25.17 54.83 -10.21
C ASP A 501 24.51 53.47 -9.97
N SER A 502 23.57 53.08 -10.83
CA SER A 502 22.98 51.74 -10.85
C SER A 502 24.01 50.66 -11.19
N LEU A 503 24.94 50.94 -12.12
CA LEU A 503 26.05 50.02 -12.44
C LEU A 503 27.02 49.85 -11.25
N LYS A 504 27.36 50.93 -10.56
CA LYS A 504 28.16 50.87 -9.31
C LYS A 504 27.44 50.08 -8.22
N ALA A 505 26.14 50.30 -8.05
CA ALA A 505 25.31 49.59 -7.09
C ALA A 505 25.23 48.08 -7.39
N GLU A 506 25.12 47.69 -8.66
CA GLU A 506 25.20 46.27 -9.07
C GLU A 506 26.51 45.62 -8.61
N GLN A 507 27.64 46.29 -8.82
CA GLN A 507 28.96 45.76 -8.45
C GLN A 507 29.14 45.68 -6.93
N PHE A 508 28.63 46.65 -6.18
CA PHE A 508 28.57 46.61 -4.72
C PHE A 508 27.72 45.43 -4.22
N LEU A 509 26.51 45.24 -4.76
CA LEU A 509 25.63 44.10 -4.46
C LEU A 509 26.30 42.75 -4.79
N ARG A 510 26.98 42.64 -5.94
CA ARG A 510 27.73 41.44 -6.36
C ARG A 510 28.90 41.08 -5.43
N GLN A 511 29.36 42.01 -4.59
CA GLN A 511 30.33 41.74 -3.52
C GLN A 511 29.66 41.45 -2.18
N LEU A 512 28.59 42.18 -1.82
CA LEU A 512 27.80 41.91 -0.61
C LEU A 512 27.17 40.51 -0.63
N SER A 513 26.64 40.04 -1.77
CA SER A 513 26.01 38.72 -1.89
C SER A 513 26.97 37.53 -1.73
N ARG A 514 28.30 37.79 -1.67
CA ARG A 514 29.33 36.80 -1.38
C ARG A 514 29.65 36.68 0.11
N LEU A 515 29.15 37.60 0.95
CA LEU A 515 29.38 37.58 2.39
C LEU A 515 28.30 36.71 3.06
N PRO A 516 28.67 35.65 3.80
CA PRO A 516 27.70 34.86 4.54
C PRO A 516 27.15 35.67 5.71
N ILE A 517 25.84 35.91 5.72
CA ILE A 517 25.13 36.45 6.89
C ILE A 517 24.94 35.30 7.89
N PRO A 518 25.45 35.40 9.13
CA PRO A 518 25.28 34.34 10.12
C PRO A 518 23.83 34.30 10.62
N ALA A 519 23.29 33.10 10.87
CA ALA A 519 21.86 32.89 11.13
C ALA A 519 21.31 33.54 12.41
N ASN A 520 22.17 34.11 13.27
CA ASN A 520 21.78 34.91 14.43
C ASN A 520 21.58 36.40 14.11
N ALA A 521 21.96 36.87 12.92
CA ALA A 521 21.80 38.25 12.49
C ALA A 521 20.49 38.42 11.70
N HIS A 522 19.58 39.26 12.21
CA HIS A 522 18.39 39.68 11.46
C HIS A 522 18.81 40.63 10.33
N ALA A 523 18.94 40.08 9.12
CA ALA A 523 19.19 40.88 7.92
C ALA A 523 18.03 41.87 7.67
N PRO A 524 18.29 43.17 7.43
CA PRO A 524 17.24 44.12 7.10
C PRO A 524 16.59 43.77 5.77
N THR A 525 15.26 43.86 5.71
CA THR A 525 14.48 43.54 4.50
C THR A 525 14.77 44.54 3.38
N ASN A 526 14.50 44.16 2.13
CA ASN A 526 14.71 45.05 0.97
C ASN A 526 13.91 46.36 1.04
N ALA A 527 12.82 46.42 1.82
CA ALA A 527 12.04 47.64 2.06
C ALA A 527 12.66 48.58 3.11
N GLN A 528 13.63 48.08 3.90
CA GLN A 528 14.35 48.83 4.95
C GLN A 528 15.76 49.26 4.50
N ARG A 529 16.17 48.87 3.28
CA ARG A 529 17.52 49.09 2.73
C ARG A 529 17.50 50.14 1.63
N ASN A 530 18.47 51.04 1.63
CA ASN A 530 18.73 51.95 0.53
C ASN A 530 20.14 51.70 -0.01
N ILE A 531 20.22 50.88 -1.06
CA ILE A 531 21.47 50.35 -1.61
C ILE A 531 22.40 51.48 -2.10
N LEU A 532 21.84 52.61 -2.57
CA LEU A 532 22.63 53.77 -3.01
C LEU A 532 23.24 54.53 -1.82
N GLU A 533 22.51 54.66 -0.71
CA GLU A 533 23.03 55.27 0.52
C GLU A 533 24.06 54.36 1.20
N GLU A 534 23.79 53.05 1.29
CA GLU A 534 24.74 52.04 1.78
C GLU A 534 26.04 52.03 0.98
N MET A 535 25.97 52.13 -0.36
CA MET A 535 27.14 52.19 -1.24
C MET A 535 27.96 53.45 -0.97
N VAL A 536 27.30 54.61 -0.85
CA VAL A 536 27.94 55.90 -0.58
C VAL A 536 28.55 55.95 0.84
N GLU A 537 27.97 55.28 1.83
CA GLU A 537 28.56 55.12 3.16
C GLU A 537 29.75 54.14 3.14
N ALA A 538 29.68 53.05 2.38
CA ALA A 538 30.79 52.11 2.20
C ALA A 538 31.99 52.76 1.48
N GLU A 539 31.75 53.64 0.49
CA GLU A 539 32.77 54.44 -0.18
C GLU A 539 33.38 55.49 0.78
N LYS A 540 32.55 56.27 1.49
CA LYS A 540 33.01 57.27 2.47
C LYS A 540 33.82 56.68 3.64
N SER A 541 33.49 55.46 4.05
CA SER A 541 34.20 54.74 5.12
C SER A 541 35.44 53.98 4.65
N GLY A 542 35.77 54.02 3.34
CA GLY A 542 36.89 53.28 2.74
C GLY A 542 36.71 51.77 2.75
N ALA A 543 35.51 51.27 3.07
CA ALA A 543 35.18 49.85 3.04
C ALA A 543 34.93 49.34 1.60
N LEU A 544 34.59 50.24 0.67
CA LEU A 544 34.39 49.97 -0.74
C LEU A 544 35.38 50.79 -1.58
N VAL A 545 36.09 50.15 -2.50
CA VAL A 545 36.99 50.78 -3.47
C VAL A 545 36.58 50.37 -4.88
N PHE A 546 36.19 51.34 -5.70
CA PHE A 546 36.05 51.14 -7.15
C PHE A 546 37.42 51.28 -7.82
N ARG A 547 37.73 50.37 -8.75
CA ARG A 547 38.93 50.41 -9.59
C ARG A 547 38.67 51.19 -10.88
N GLU A 548 39.75 51.52 -11.60
CA GLU A 548 39.70 52.20 -12.91
C GLU A 548 39.02 51.36 -14.01
N ASP A 549 38.98 50.03 -13.86
CA ASP A 549 38.17 49.12 -14.70
C ASP A 549 36.66 49.12 -14.32
N GLY A 550 36.27 50.00 -13.39
CA GLY A 550 34.93 50.10 -12.82
C GLY A 550 34.64 49.06 -11.73
N SER A 551 35.46 48.03 -11.53
CA SER A 551 35.10 46.94 -10.61
C SER A 551 35.20 47.34 -9.14
N ALA A 552 34.18 46.96 -8.37
CA ALA A 552 34.12 47.18 -6.93
C ALA A 552 34.89 46.10 -6.16
N VAL A 553 35.67 46.51 -5.15
CA VAL A 553 36.35 45.62 -4.19
C VAL A 553 36.02 46.08 -2.76
N LEU A 554 35.64 45.13 -1.90
CA LEU A 554 35.50 45.38 -0.47
C LEU A 554 36.87 45.28 0.22
N GLY A 555 37.22 46.30 1.01
CA GLY A 555 38.45 46.34 1.80
C GLY A 555 38.39 45.39 3.01
N SER A 556 39.52 44.75 3.34
CA SER A 556 39.61 43.82 4.46
C SER A 556 39.59 44.54 5.82
N VAL A 557 38.40 44.80 6.35
CA VAL A 557 38.22 45.37 7.70
C VAL A 557 38.44 44.30 8.76
N THR A 558 39.67 44.19 9.25
CA THR A 558 40.00 43.37 10.43
C THR A 558 39.63 44.12 11.71
N GLY A 559 38.37 43.97 12.15
CA GLY A 559 37.90 44.47 13.44
C GLY A 559 36.44 44.07 13.66
N PRO A 560 36.03 43.74 14.90
CA PRO A 560 34.64 43.39 15.19
C PRO A 560 33.74 44.62 15.00
N ARG A 561 32.57 44.41 14.39
CA ARG A 561 31.59 45.47 14.08
C ARG A 561 30.19 45.09 14.56
N ASP A 562 29.99 45.23 15.87
CA ASP A 562 28.70 45.67 16.40
C ASP A 562 28.63 47.20 16.22
N ASP A 563 28.29 47.67 15.01
CA ASP A 563 27.75 49.01 14.72
C ASP A 563 27.62 49.22 13.20
N PHE A 564 26.44 48.92 12.65
CA PHE A 564 25.91 49.54 11.43
C PHE A 564 24.37 49.48 11.45
N GLY A 565 23.77 50.55 11.94
CA GLY A 565 22.33 50.76 11.92
C GLY A 565 22.02 52.26 12.04
N PRO A 566 21.20 52.86 11.16
CA PRO A 566 21.02 54.31 11.10
C PRO A 566 20.23 54.82 12.32
N THR A 567 20.86 55.65 13.16
CA THR A 567 20.22 56.27 14.32
C THR A 567 19.80 57.72 14.06
N LEU A 568 18.51 57.92 13.79
CA LEU A 568 17.89 59.25 13.78
C LEU A 568 17.82 59.84 15.19
N LYS A 569 18.45 61.00 15.43
CA LYS A 569 18.32 61.78 16.68
C LYS A 569 18.31 63.29 16.46
N ASN A 570 17.15 63.90 16.71
CA ASN A 570 16.93 65.27 17.15
C ASN A 570 15.43 65.39 17.52
N ALA A 571 14.99 66.13 18.54
CA ALA A 571 15.70 66.83 19.62
C ALA A 571 14.75 66.98 20.84
N GLY A 572 15.26 67.43 22.00
CA GLY A 572 14.42 67.89 23.12
C GLY A 572 14.63 67.18 24.46
N LYS A 573 14.87 68.00 25.49
CA LYS A 573 14.77 67.73 26.94
C LYS A 573 13.76 68.77 27.50
N PRO A 574 13.02 68.54 28.61
CA PRO A 574 13.59 68.19 29.93
C PRO A 574 12.80 67.12 30.72
N SER A 575 13.45 66.42 31.67
CA SER A 575 13.33 66.56 33.14
C SER A 575 11.99 66.09 33.75
N ASP A 576 12.05 65.15 34.69
CA ASP A 576 11.48 65.39 36.02
C ASP A 576 12.02 64.49 37.16
N THR A 577 11.59 64.83 38.37
CA THR A 577 12.12 64.51 39.71
C THR A 577 11.65 63.18 40.35
N VAL A 578 12.43 62.68 41.34
CA VAL A 578 12.04 62.25 42.72
C VAL A 578 10.64 61.60 42.90
N GLU A 579 10.41 60.40 43.48
CA GLU A 579 10.83 59.77 44.75
C GLU A 579 10.41 58.23 44.73
N ARG A 580 10.78 57.21 45.56
CA ARG A 580 11.90 56.79 46.47
C ARG A 580 11.45 55.49 47.21
N MET A 581 12.20 55.05 48.23
CA MET A 581 11.86 54.02 49.26
C MET A 581 11.87 52.54 48.74
N HIS A 582 12.78 51.66 49.17
CA HIS A 582 12.91 50.93 50.46
C HIS A 582 12.15 49.58 50.47
N LEU A 583 12.62 48.47 51.04
CA LEU A 583 13.90 48.17 51.74
C LEU A 583 14.30 46.68 51.57
N SER A 584 15.57 46.42 51.87
CA SER A 584 16.33 45.15 51.83
C SER A 584 15.86 44.03 52.77
N ASP A 585 16.28 42.78 52.48
CA ASP A 585 17.13 42.02 53.43
C ASP A 585 18.01 40.93 52.76
N ALA A 586 18.95 40.38 53.54
CA ALA A 586 19.86 39.24 53.31
C ALA A 586 21.09 39.42 52.35
N PRO A 587 22.24 38.72 52.58
CA PRO A 587 23.56 39.24 52.20
C PRO A 587 24.44 38.19 51.42
N PRO A 588 25.80 38.18 51.39
CA PRO A 588 26.51 38.22 50.11
C PRO A 588 27.37 36.97 49.78
N SER A 589 27.23 36.42 48.56
CA SER A 589 28.08 35.34 48.06
C SER A 589 29.37 35.87 47.41
N LYS A 590 30.54 35.59 48.02
CA LYS A 590 31.86 35.93 47.48
C LYS A 590 32.56 34.72 46.85
N GLU A 591 33.01 34.89 45.61
CA GLU A 591 34.20 34.30 44.98
C GLU A 591 34.54 32.80 45.21
N GLN A 592 34.45 32.01 44.14
CA GLN A 592 35.54 31.10 43.76
C GLN A 592 35.85 31.23 42.26
N LYS A 593 37.11 31.00 41.88
CA LYS A 593 37.66 31.32 40.54
C LYS A 593 37.78 30.07 39.67
N SER A 594 37.46 30.20 38.38
CA SER A 594 38.09 29.46 37.28
C SER A 594 38.51 30.49 36.21
N ALA A 595 39.81 30.79 36.08
CA ALA A 595 40.79 29.99 35.34
C ALA A 595 40.85 30.31 33.82
N LEU A 596 40.88 31.60 33.47
CA LEU A 596 41.70 32.06 32.33
C LEU A 596 43.16 31.61 32.58
N GLY A 597 43.53 30.45 32.01
CA GLY A 597 44.78 29.74 32.33
C GLY A 597 45.08 28.52 31.44
N ALA A 598 44.08 28.02 30.73
CA ALA A 598 44.21 27.22 29.51
C ALA A 598 43.20 27.79 28.49
N ILE A 599 43.45 27.83 27.19
CA ILE A 599 44.42 27.05 26.40
C ILE A 599 45.46 27.99 25.75
N ALA A 600 46.74 27.76 26.04
CA ALA A 600 47.85 28.47 25.41
C ALA A 600 49.13 27.60 25.40
N ASN A 601 49.08 26.44 24.72
CA ASN A 601 50.23 25.76 24.07
C ASN A 601 49.80 24.42 23.46
N GLY A 602 50.47 24.01 22.37
CA GLY A 602 50.17 22.80 21.58
C GLY A 602 49.23 23.09 20.40
N VAL A 603 49.50 22.67 19.15
CA VAL A 603 50.58 21.82 18.62
C VAL A 603 51.18 22.45 17.35
N GLN A 604 52.47 22.21 17.09
CA GLN A 604 53.19 22.70 15.91
C GLN A 604 52.97 21.80 14.67
N LEU A 605 52.89 22.41 13.49
CA LEU A 605 53.23 21.75 12.22
C LEU A 605 54.74 21.44 12.20
N PRO A 606 55.14 20.26 11.70
CA PRO A 606 56.11 20.23 10.59
C PRO A 606 55.68 19.15 9.53
N PRO A 607 56.53 18.64 8.60
CA PRO A 607 56.31 18.97 7.19
C PRO A 607 56.24 17.74 6.24
N THR A 608 56.08 18.01 4.94
CA THR A 608 56.23 17.05 3.84
C THR A 608 57.66 16.52 3.71
N THR A 609 57.86 15.19 3.50
CA THR A 609 58.38 14.58 2.24
C THR A 609 58.62 13.05 2.36
N SER A 610 58.75 12.40 1.19
CA SER A 610 59.43 11.11 0.88
C SER A 610 58.87 9.77 1.38
N GLU A 611 58.69 8.84 0.43
CA GLU A 611 58.74 7.37 0.59
C GLU A 611 60.18 6.95 0.99
N PRO A 612 60.43 5.73 1.55
CA PRO A 612 60.56 4.54 0.68
C PRO A 612 60.24 3.14 1.28
N GLU A 613 60.21 2.15 0.38
CA GLU A 613 60.60 0.74 0.57
C GLU A 613 59.79 -0.22 1.47
N ALA A 614 60.09 -1.53 1.33
CA ALA A 614 59.28 -2.65 1.81
C ALA A 614 60.12 -3.88 2.23
N THR A 615 59.62 -4.63 3.22
CA THR A 615 60.04 -6.00 3.62
C THR A 615 58.87 -6.62 4.39
N ILE A 616 58.18 -7.67 3.93
CA ILE A 616 58.57 -9.10 3.75
C ILE A 616 58.79 -9.86 5.07
N LEU A 617 57.87 -10.80 5.34
CA LEU A 617 57.97 -12.10 6.04
C LEU A 617 56.63 -12.83 5.70
N GLU A 618 56.56 -13.82 4.81
CA GLU A 618 56.83 -15.28 4.99
C GLU A 618 55.96 -15.95 6.08
N GLU A 619 55.38 -17.16 5.90
CA GLU A 619 55.21 -18.12 4.78
C GLU A 619 53.85 -18.85 5.05
N SER A 620 53.08 -19.47 4.14
CA SER A 620 53.46 -20.58 3.24
C SER A 620 52.26 -21.08 2.38
N ARG A 621 52.58 -21.61 1.18
CA ARG A 621 51.98 -22.78 0.44
C ARG A 621 50.47 -23.05 0.58
N GLY A 622 49.65 -23.17 -0.47
CA GLY A 622 49.85 -23.22 -1.94
C GLY A 622 48.48 -23.54 -2.61
N LEU A 623 48.28 -24.12 -3.80
CA LEU A 623 49.13 -24.61 -4.90
C LEU A 623 48.27 -24.59 -6.21
N SER A 624 48.88 -24.45 -7.41
CA SER A 624 48.21 -24.72 -8.71
C SER A 624 49.23 -24.88 -9.85
N PRO A 625 48.85 -25.49 -10.99
CA PRO A 625 49.39 -25.03 -12.28
C PRO A 625 48.42 -25.08 -13.49
N LYS A 626 47.99 -23.89 -13.91
CA LYS A 626 47.89 -23.35 -15.29
C LYS A 626 47.69 -24.31 -16.50
N THR A 627 46.64 -24.01 -17.28
CA THR A 627 46.44 -24.43 -18.69
C THR A 627 47.43 -23.78 -19.67
N ARG A 628 47.49 -24.30 -20.92
CA ARG A 628 48.51 -23.99 -21.93
C ARG A 628 47.90 -23.47 -23.24
N LYS A 629 48.43 -22.37 -23.79
CA LYS A 629 48.02 -21.79 -25.10
C LYS A 629 48.47 -22.66 -26.29
N ARG A 630 47.68 -22.70 -27.37
CA ARG A 630 48.19 -22.68 -28.76
C ARG A 630 47.12 -22.25 -29.78
N SER A 631 47.58 -21.75 -30.93
CA SER A 631 46.78 -21.17 -32.02
C SER A 631 47.34 -21.64 -33.38
N VAL A 632 46.47 -21.94 -34.36
CA VAL A 632 46.83 -22.18 -35.78
C VAL A 632 45.69 -21.74 -36.70
N SER A 633 46.03 -21.22 -37.88
CA SER A 633 45.16 -20.91 -39.05
C SER A 633 46.06 -20.86 -40.30
N PRO A 634 45.56 -20.72 -41.55
CA PRO A 634 44.28 -21.12 -42.17
C PRO A 634 44.52 -22.22 -43.25
N PRO A 635 43.72 -22.38 -44.34
CA PRO A 635 43.91 -21.55 -45.55
C PRO A 635 42.62 -21.23 -46.38
N ASP A 636 42.75 -20.31 -47.36
CA ASP A 636 41.72 -19.91 -48.35
C ASP A 636 41.66 -20.79 -49.61
N ILE A 637 40.54 -20.74 -50.37
CA ILE A 637 40.50 -20.72 -51.86
C ILE A 637 39.14 -20.25 -52.42
N ARG A 638 39.09 -19.89 -53.72
CA ARG A 638 38.18 -18.91 -54.36
C ARG A 638 36.88 -19.45 -55.01
N ARG A 639 35.80 -18.64 -54.91
CA ARG A 639 34.78 -18.19 -55.91
C ARG A 639 34.31 -19.05 -57.11
N SER A 640 33.06 -18.75 -57.52
CA SER A 640 32.39 -18.90 -58.84
C SER A 640 31.69 -20.25 -59.11
N THR A 641 30.57 -20.40 -59.85
CA THR A 641 29.80 -19.53 -60.79
C THR A 641 28.26 -19.74 -60.69
N SER A 642 27.46 -18.90 -61.36
CA SER A 642 26.02 -19.05 -61.72
C SER A 642 25.88 -19.28 -63.25
N PRO A 643 24.68 -19.37 -63.92
CA PRO A 643 23.26 -19.47 -63.50
C PRO A 643 22.58 -20.82 -63.97
N THR A 644 21.28 -21.07 -64.28
CA THR A 644 20.29 -20.37 -65.16
C THR A 644 18.89 -21.08 -65.20
N GLN A 645 17.76 -20.32 -65.16
CA GLN A 645 16.46 -20.53 -65.88
C GLN A 645 15.57 -21.81 -65.65
N ARG A 646 14.24 -21.86 -65.95
CA ARG A 646 13.12 -20.88 -66.14
C ARG A 646 11.73 -21.60 -66.18
N GLY A 647 10.63 -20.86 -66.05
CA GLY A 647 9.23 -21.26 -66.40
C GLY A 647 8.22 -20.84 -65.31
N ALA A 648 7.24 -19.92 -65.45
CA ALA A 648 6.34 -19.48 -66.55
C ALA A 648 5.09 -20.38 -66.75
N ASP A 649 3.84 -19.88 -66.86
CA ASP A 649 3.31 -18.50 -66.70
C ASP A 649 1.75 -18.50 -66.57
N GLU A 650 1.15 -17.32 -66.30
CA GLU A 650 -0.27 -16.92 -66.59
C GLU A 650 -1.46 -17.56 -65.79
N HIS A 651 -2.63 -16.93 -65.57
CA HIS A 651 -3.16 -15.59 -65.96
C HIS A 651 -4.31 -15.06 -65.03
N THR A 652 -4.43 -13.71 -64.93
CA THR A 652 -5.62 -12.83 -64.69
C THR A 652 -6.79 -13.19 -63.76
N ASP A 653 -7.20 -12.22 -62.91
CA ASP A 653 -8.37 -11.36 -63.24
C ASP A 653 -8.30 -9.95 -62.58
N PHE A 654 -9.19 -9.04 -62.97
CA PHE A 654 -9.17 -7.58 -62.67
C PHE A 654 -10.33 -7.11 -61.78
N THR A 655 -10.07 -6.15 -60.88
CA THR A 655 -10.88 -4.90 -60.69
C THR A 655 -10.24 -3.97 -59.66
N SER A 656 -10.55 -2.67 -59.72
CA SER A 656 -9.94 -1.64 -58.87
C SER A 656 -10.82 -0.40 -58.72
N GLU A 657 -11.08 0.03 -57.48
CA GLU A 657 -11.50 1.41 -57.17
C GLU A 657 -10.76 1.93 -55.93
N HIS A 658 -10.57 3.25 -55.88
CA HIS A 658 -9.84 3.94 -54.81
C HIS A 658 -10.78 4.51 -53.75
N ILE A 659 -10.52 4.22 -52.47
CA ILE A 659 -10.82 5.16 -51.36
C ILE A 659 -9.57 5.27 -50.48
N TYR A 660 -9.33 6.46 -49.93
CA TYR A 660 -8.08 6.85 -49.29
C TYR A 660 -7.79 6.15 -47.95
N SER A 661 -6.52 5.77 -47.75
CA SER A 661 -5.94 5.55 -46.43
C SER A 661 -5.37 6.85 -45.86
N SER A 662 -6.06 7.47 -44.91
CA SER A 662 -5.53 8.60 -44.14
C SER A 662 -4.76 8.11 -42.91
N GLN A 663 -3.43 8.21 -42.94
CA GLN A 663 -2.60 8.03 -41.74
C GLN A 663 -2.76 9.26 -40.83
N THR A 664 -3.59 9.15 -39.78
CA THR A 664 -3.72 10.22 -38.78
C THR A 664 -2.49 10.22 -37.87
N SER A 665 -1.46 11.01 -38.23
CA SER A 665 -0.32 11.26 -37.34
C SER A 665 -0.81 11.87 -36.02
N GLN A 666 -0.43 11.27 -34.89
CA GLN A 666 -0.69 11.87 -33.58
C GLN A 666 0.15 13.15 -33.44
N MET A 667 -0.48 14.30 -33.62
CA MET A 667 0.14 15.59 -33.33
C MET A 667 0.38 15.70 -31.83
N GLN A 668 1.61 16.04 -31.43
CA GLN A 668 1.89 16.45 -30.06
C GLN A 668 1.13 17.74 -29.76
N VAL A 669 0.32 17.74 -28.71
CA VAL A 669 -0.37 18.95 -28.23
C VAL A 669 0.66 19.84 -27.55
N PRO A 670 0.88 21.10 -27.98
CA PRO A 670 1.68 22.03 -27.22
C PRO A 670 0.93 22.39 -25.94
N HIS A 671 1.55 22.19 -24.78
CA HIS A 671 0.99 22.65 -23.51
C HIS A 671 0.87 24.18 -23.55
N GLY A 672 -0.36 24.69 -23.43
CA GLY A 672 -0.61 26.12 -23.27
C GLY A 672 -0.12 26.66 -21.92
N PRO A 673 0.03 27.99 -21.78
CA PRO A 673 0.32 28.60 -20.49
C PRO A 673 -0.84 28.40 -19.51
N ASP A 674 -0.53 28.47 -18.22
CA ASP A 674 -1.50 28.31 -17.13
C ASP A 674 -2.42 29.54 -17.04
N VAL A 675 -3.73 29.37 -17.30
CA VAL A 675 -4.69 30.48 -17.45
C VAL A 675 -5.51 30.69 -16.19
N VAL A 676 -5.07 31.64 -15.36
CA VAL A 676 -5.94 32.27 -14.36
C VAL A 676 -6.91 33.22 -15.09
N GLN A 677 -8.22 33.09 -14.82
CA GLN A 677 -9.25 33.88 -15.49
C GLN A 677 -9.13 35.38 -15.19
N GLU A 678 -9.06 36.22 -16.23
CA GLU A 678 -9.06 37.68 -16.08
C GLU A 678 -10.43 38.19 -15.58
N ARG A 679 -10.40 39.16 -14.65
CA ARG A 679 -11.53 40.04 -14.35
C ARG A 679 -11.33 41.40 -15.01
N ALA A 680 -12.42 42.03 -15.43
CA ALA A 680 -12.39 43.27 -16.21
C ALA A 680 -11.70 44.44 -15.48
N ARG A 681 -10.87 45.19 -16.22
CA ARG A 681 -10.24 46.43 -15.76
C ARG A 681 -11.18 47.63 -15.93
N PRO A 682 -11.23 48.56 -14.98
CA PRO A 682 -11.50 49.97 -15.25
C PRO A 682 -10.19 50.73 -15.48
N ASP A 683 -10.08 51.47 -16.58
CA ASP A 683 -8.91 52.32 -16.85
C ASP A 683 -8.91 53.59 -15.98
N ILE A 684 -7.76 53.88 -15.34
CA ILE A 684 -7.21 55.22 -15.07
C ILE A 684 -5.76 55.04 -14.61
N VAL A 685 -4.84 55.83 -15.17
CA VAL A 685 -3.39 55.79 -14.82
C VAL A 685 -3.01 57.08 -14.09
N PRO A 686 -2.59 57.02 -12.81
CA PRO A 686 -1.97 58.15 -12.13
C PRO A 686 -0.57 58.44 -12.70
N ALA A 687 -0.25 59.71 -12.96
CA ALA A 687 1.01 60.12 -13.60
C ALA A 687 2.26 60.06 -12.69
N SER A 688 2.19 59.35 -11.56
CA SER A 688 3.27 59.20 -10.58
C SER A 688 3.28 57.77 -10.04
N GLY A 689 4.22 56.95 -10.52
CA GLY A 689 4.30 55.54 -10.17
C GLY A 689 4.79 55.30 -8.74
N GLY A 690 3.95 54.68 -7.92
CA GLY A 690 4.33 53.98 -6.69
C GLY A 690 3.81 52.53 -6.74
N PRO A 691 4.40 51.59 -5.99
CA PRO A 691 3.93 50.21 -5.96
C PRO A 691 2.59 50.11 -5.23
N ASP A 692 1.65 49.38 -5.85
CA ASP A 692 0.35 49.08 -5.25
C ASP A 692 0.49 48.00 -4.17
N VAL A 693 -0.14 48.19 -3.01
CA VAL A 693 0.05 47.32 -1.83
C VAL A 693 -1.25 46.64 -1.46
N VAL A 694 -1.32 45.33 -1.72
CA VAL A 694 -2.44 44.48 -1.28
C VAL A 694 -2.54 44.53 0.24
N GLY A 695 -3.72 44.91 0.75
CA GLY A 695 -3.89 45.35 2.13
C GLY A 695 -3.68 44.26 3.19
N HIS A 696 -2.93 44.58 4.23
CA HIS A 696 -2.90 43.79 5.46
C HIS A 696 -4.19 44.04 6.27
N VAL A 697 -4.91 42.97 6.63
CA VAL A 697 -6.04 43.04 7.57
C VAL A 697 -5.50 43.32 8.98
N GLY A 698 -5.76 44.53 9.49
CA GLY A 698 -5.41 44.92 10.85
C GLY A 698 -6.47 44.44 11.86
N ILE A 699 -6.09 43.51 12.75
CA ILE A 699 -6.92 43.14 13.91
C ILE A 699 -7.15 44.37 14.77
N SER A 700 -8.41 44.73 15.02
CA SER A 700 -8.79 45.90 15.82
C SER A 700 -9.88 45.58 16.85
N GLN A 701 -9.48 45.70 18.11
CA GLN A 701 -10.30 45.97 19.29
C GLN A 701 -9.54 47.06 20.09
N PRO A 702 -10.16 47.81 21.03
CA PRO A 702 -11.46 47.56 21.66
C PRO A 702 -12.40 48.79 21.74
N GLN A 703 -13.62 48.59 22.25
CA GLN A 703 -14.10 49.13 23.55
C GLN A 703 -15.64 49.34 23.55
N VAL A 704 -16.23 49.38 24.75
CA VAL A 704 -17.67 49.24 25.03
C VAL A 704 -18.37 50.60 25.17
N VAL A 705 -19.59 50.70 24.66
CA VAL A 705 -20.64 51.64 25.11
C VAL A 705 -21.92 50.83 25.34
N GLN A 706 -22.76 51.24 26.30
CA GLN A 706 -23.89 50.48 26.83
C GLN A 706 -25.26 50.92 26.27
N ASP A 707 -26.24 50.02 26.44
CA ASP A 707 -27.69 50.21 26.42
C ASP A 707 -28.35 50.55 25.06
N ALA A 708 -29.60 50.16 24.75
CA ALA A 708 -30.64 49.57 25.62
C ALA A 708 -31.53 48.51 24.92
N GLU A 709 -32.10 47.62 25.76
CA GLU A 709 -33.41 46.93 25.65
C GLU A 709 -33.88 46.24 24.34
N GLY A 710 -34.19 44.94 24.44
CA GLY A 710 -34.84 44.17 23.37
C GLY A 710 -34.73 42.64 23.49
N GLY A 711 -34.98 42.06 24.67
CA GLY A 711 -34.76 40.63 24.90
C GLY A 711 -35.97 39.73 24.59
N MET A 712 -35.69 38.47 24.23
CA MET A 712 -36.62 37.34 24.32
C MET A 712 -35.84 36.07 24.69
N HIS A 713 -36.45 35.16 25.46
CA HIS A 713 -35.75 34.04 26.11
C HIS A 713 -35.70 32.80 25.21
N TRP A 714 -34.62 32.00 25.31
CA TRP A 714 -34.59 30.61 24.83
C TRP A 714 -35.12 29.68 25.92
N SER A 715 -35.79 28.59 25.53
CA SER A 715 -36.16 27.50 26.43
C SER A 715 -36.00 26.16 25.71
N ASP A 716 -35.00 25.38 26.10
CA ASP A 716 -35.01 23.94 25.90
C ASP A 716 -36.04 23.33 26.87
N ASP A 717 -37.04 22.63 26.34
CA ASP A 717 -37.77 21.54 27.01
C ASP A 717 -38.82 20.98 26.03
N GLU A 718 -38.67 19.72 25.60
CA GLU A 718 -39.69 18.66 25.72
C GLU A 718 -39.19 17.33 25.13
N GLN A 719 -39.82 16.22 25.52
CA GLN A 719 -39.42 14.85 25.20
C GLN A 719 -40.53 14.08 24.49
N PHE A 720 -40.14 13.21 23.55
CA PHE A 720 -40.87 12.01 23.07
C PHE A 720 -42.37 12.10 22.76
N THR A 721 -42.72 11.91 21.48
CA THR A 721 -43.70 10.89 21.08
C THR A 721 -43.23 10.12 19.85
N ASP A 722 -43.73 8.90 19.72
CA ASP A 722 -43.54 7.97 18.59
C ASP A 722 -44.61 8.22 17.49
N ASP A 723 -44.71 7.30 16.52
CA ASP A 723 -45.71 7.18 15.44
C ASP A 723 -45.62 8.18 14.27
N GLY A 724 -45.44 7.67 13.04
CA GLY A 724 -45.52 8.45 11.80
C GLY A 724 -44.93 7.73 10.57
N ASP A 725 -45.75 6.94 9.86
CA ASP A 725 -45.32 6.14 8.71
C ASP A 725 -44.71 6.96 7.55
N ILE A 726 -43.54 6.53 7.05
CA ILE A 726 -42.97 7.01 5.79
C ILE A 726 -43.62 6.23 4.64
N ASN A 727 -44.71 6.76 4.08
CA ASN A 727 -45.33 6.14 2.91
C ASN A 727 -44.43 6.28 1.66
N ILE A 728 -44.22 5.18 0.93
CA ILE A 728 -43.14 5.05 -0.06
C ILE A 728 -43.62 5.09 -1.53
N GLU A 729 -44.90 5.44 -1.75
CA GLU A 729 -45.56 5.37 -3.06
C GLU A 729 -45.33 6.60 -3.98
N ASP A 730 -44.79 7.71 -3.46
CA ASP A 730 -44.68 9.01 -4.16
C ASP A 730 -43.45 9.14 -5.10
N LEU A 731 -42.87 8.02 -5.57
CA LEU A 731 -41.66 8.01 -6.42
C LEU A 731 -41.77 7.09 -7.65
N ASN A 732 -42.60 7.50 -8.61
CA ASN A 732 -42.42 7.22 -10.05
C ASN A 732 -43.00 8.43 -10.84
N LEU A 733 -42.14 9.17 -11.55
CA LEU A 733 -41.98 9.11 -13.02
C LEU A 733 -43.21 9.62 -13.81
N ASP A 734 -43.10 10.78 -14.47
CA ASP A 734 -42.81 10.86 -15.92
C ASP A 734 -42.78 12.31 -16.51
N GLU A 735 -42.04 12.45 -17.62
CA GLU A 735 -42.09 13.44 -18.73
C GLU A 735 -41.73 14.96 -18.59
N ASP A 736 -41.22 15.47 -19.73
CA ASP A 736 -41.04 16.85 -20.26
C ASP A 736 -40.23 17.95 -19.51
N ASP A 737 -38.94 18.13 -19.87
CA ASP A 737 -38.47 19.11 -20.91
C ASP A 737 -36.96 18.91 -21.25
#